data_AF-A0A2N2NN10-F1
#
_entry.id   AF-A0A2N2NN10-F1
#
_cell.length_a   1.000
_cell.length_b   1.000
_cell.length_c   1.000
_cell.angle_alpha   90.00
_cell.angle_beta   90.00
_cell.angle_gamma   90.00
#
_symmetry.space_group_name_H-M   'P 1'
#
loop_
_entity.id
_entity.type
_entity.pdbx_description
1 polymer ?
#
loop_
_entity_poly.entity_id
_entity_poly.type
_entity_poly.pdbx_seq_one_letter_code
_entity_poly.pdbx_strand_id
1 'polypeptide(L)'
;MNLHKLESFFKLFSLAVIFGLLLTGCTFLPEDATNDIITGKTEQYQQELTYTEVEFILEIPKPIQNEIIFEQVDDITGIEINPTRYVMEKLDDNHYKLILPVSVPSQIKYRFYKNNGLPIYESNAVNQVIEYRMAYINSPSTINNQLTNWKDEQYAYNYGRISGQAINSETNSPIPNALVVVAGVHSYTNSLGNFIIENLPPGKHNLTIMSTDGEYQTFQQEAIVGEGLTTPATIGMQASKFVTVSFIVKPPDDNPDHAPVRILGNTYQLGNVFGNIYNGTSIVPARAPRLTALPDGNYSITMSLPSGFDLRYKYSLGDGFWNAELNNENNFVVRQIIVPEKDTIIHDFIQSWKSIDTQSVEFVVNVPENTPNTDKVSIQFNSFGWSPPIHMWQTSEYQWTYRLFGPYHLLSKIDYRICRNDACGSADDGSTPVNGYSFDTTSLPQVLNVNVTQWKGWNQEIEAPSLIAPEIINRGPDFIAGFAFSDNYNVNTPLYVESAYKNILGVNANTIVIPVKWTLQSLNPVVLSPITGRNPLWKDLVLMIQKAQNQNLKVWLSPEIEMSPISVMQLIQQDLQTNWQQNFSSLNTEFMIFAADLANYMNIEGVIYPTDILHLYKIENYASLSEIMISDTISQISNIKSRFTNRVFISLGDNPKPAPNLLEAVDGFVFTPKINFVESEYVGEDYQSTYKAYLDEYIYSNLSVYNKPIFINLDIPSIKGVEYGCVISEEECYDFEIINQLDNSSQTMEFEIDLLTQVELYNAAFNAINDTEWINGIISQEYNPQVAIMDSSSSTRGKPAIGVFWYWFPRMLGINN
;
A
#
# COMPACT_ATOMS: atom_id res chain seq x y z
N MET A 1 -20.24 51.48 39.88
CA MET A 1 -21.50 51.25 39.13
C MET A 1 -21.59 49.75 38.88
N ASN A 2 -22.67 49.12 39.35
CA ASN A 2 -22.71 47.80 39.98
C ASN A 2 -22.19 46.57 39.19
N LEU A 3 -21.17 45.89 39.75
CA LEU A 3 -20.74 44.52 39.40
C LEU A 3 -21.88 43.49 39.51
N HIS A 4 -22.88 43.74 40.35
CA HIS A 4 -24.05 42.85 40.50
C HIS A 4 -24.91 42.72 39.23
N LYS A 5 -24.87 43.69 38.30
CA LYS A 5 -25.60 43.56 37.02
C LYS A 5 -24.88 42.65 36.03
N LEU A 6 -23.56 42.49 36.13
CA LEU A 6 -22.77 41.67 35.21
C LEU A 6 -22.90 40.17 35.53
N GLU A 7 -22.92 39.81 36.81
CA GLU A 7 -23.17 38.42 37.24
C GLU A 7 -24.59 37.95 36.95
N SER A 8 -25.58 38.84 37.10
CA SER A 8 -26.96 38.52 36.74
C SER A 8 -27.13 38.32 35.23
N PHE A 9 -26.34 39.03 34.41
CA PHE A 9 -26.35 38.89 32.96
C PHE A 9 -25.67 37.59 32.52
N PHE A 10 -24.55 37.21 33.15
CA PHE A 10 -23.89 35.92 32.90
C PHE A 10 -24.75 34.75 33.35
N LYS A 11 -25.43 34.82 34.51
CA LYS A 11 -26.35 33.75 34.95
C LYS A 11 -27.57 33.62 34.03
N LEU A 12 -28.11 34.72 33.51
CA LEU A 12 -29.20 34.66 32.52
C LEU A 12 -28.72 34.08 31.18
N PHE A 13 -27.51 34.41 30.75
CA PHE A 13 -26.94 33.89 29.50
C PHE A 13 -26.60 32.39 29.61
N SER A 14 -26.04 31.95 30.73
CA SER A 14 -25.78 30.53 30.99
C SER A 14 -27.07 29.73 31.12
N LEU A 15 -28.13 30.29 31.73
CA LEU A 15 -29.43 29.62 31.82
C LEU A 15 -30.13 29.55 30.46
N ALA A 16 -30.00 30.58 29.61
CA ALA A 16 -30.55 30.60 28.25
C ALA A 16 -29.82 29.63 27.31
N VAL A 17 -28.51 29.44 27.47
CA VAL A 17 -27.72 28.46 26.69
C VAL A 17 -28.05 27.03 27.13
N ILE A 18 -28.26 26.78 28.43
CA ILE A 18 -28.67 25.46 28.94
C ILE A 18 -30.13 25.14 28.56
N PHE A 19 -31.03 26.12 28.52
CA PHE A 19 -32.42 25.91 28.04
C PHE A 19 -32.51 25.79 26.51
N GLY A 20 -31.60 26.41 25.76
CA GLY A 20 -31.48 26.25 24.30
C GLY A 20 -31.00 24.86 23.88
N LEU A 21 -30.15 24.23 24.69
CA LEU A 21 -29.68 22.85 24.46
C LEU A 21 -30.69 21.77 24.86
N LEU A 22 -31.77 22.12 25.57
CA LEU A 22 -32.86 21.21 25.95
C LEU A 22 -34.08 21.29 25.01
N LEU A 23 -34.04 22.12 23.96
CA LEU A 23 -35.16 22.33 23.02
C LEU A 23 -34.88 21.87 21.57
N THR A 24 -33.78 21.16 21.31
CA THR A 24 -33.54 20.46 20.03
C THR A 24 -33.66 18.94 20.15
N GLY A 25 -34.42 18.46 21.14
CA GLY A 25 -34.88 17.07 21.22
C GLY A 25 -36.19 16.85 20.46
N CYS A 26 -36.23 17.16 19.17
CA CYS A 26 -37.29 16.65 18.30
C CYS A 26 -36.85 15.28 17.79
N THR A 27 -37.21 14.24 18.54
CA THR A 27 -37.43 12.91 17.98
C THR A 27 -38.51 13.05 16.90
N PHE A 28 -38.11 13.06 15.63
CA PHE A 28 -38.99 12.59 14.56
C PHE A 28 -39.23 11.11 14.84
N LEU A 29 -40.37 10.83 15.47
CA LEU A 29 -41.00 9.52 15.37
C LEU A 29 -41.21 9.28 13.87
N PRO A 30 -40.74 8.16 13.30
CA PRO A 30 -41.20 7.73 11.99
C PRO A 30 -42.72 7.62 12.11
N GLU A 31 -43.43 8.37 11.28
CA GLU A 31 -44.84 8.14 11.02
C GLU A 31 -44.99 6.64 10.72
N ASP A 32 -45.90 5.98 11.45
CA ASP A 32 -46.17 4.55 11.33
C ASP A 32 -46.16 4.16 9.85
N ALA A 33 -45.06 3.50 9.43
CA ALA A 33 -45.06 2.77 8.19
C ALA A 33 -46.17 1.74 8.37
N THR A 34 -47.27 1.97 7.67
CA THR A 34 -48.32 0.97 7.50
C THR A 34 -47.62 -0.34 7.22
N ASN A 35 -47.83 -1.32 8.12
CA ASN A 35 -47.52 -2.73 7.89
C ASN A 35 -48.36 -3.23 6.72
N ASP A 36 -48.11 -2.71 5.53
CA ASP A 36 -48.22 -3.53 4.34
C ASP A 36 -47.11 -4.55 4.49
N ILE A 37 -47.49 -5.71 5.00
CA ILE A 37 -46.72 -6.93 4.82
C ILE A 37 -46.59 -7.06 3.31
N ILE A 38 -45.47 -6.57 2.77
CA ILE A 38 -45.06 -6.85 1.40
C ILE A 38 -44.75 -8.34 1.40
N THR A 39 -45.78 -9.17 1.20
CA THR A 39 -45.68 -10.56 0.77
C THR A 39 -45.23 -10.64 -0.70
N GLY A 40 -44.45 -9.66 -1.16
CA GLY A 40 -43.73 -9.74 -2.41
C GLY A 40 -42.53 -10.65 -2.19
N LYS A 41 -42.37 -11.66 -3.03
CA LYS A 41 -41.07 -12.35 -3.13
C LYS A 41 -40.03 -11.26 -3.32
N THR A 42 -39.07 -11.16 -2.43
CA THR A 42 -37.94 -10.28 -2.63
C THR A 42 -37.20 -10.80 -3.87
N GLU A 43 -37.26 -10.05 -4.97
CA GLU A 43 -36.66 -10.45 -6.25
C GLU A 43 -35.23 -9.92 -6.33
N GLN A 44 -34.36 -10.70 -6.97
CA GLN A 44 -33.00 -10.31 -7.28
C GLN A 44 -33.04 -9.00 -8.08
N TYR A 45 -32.27 -7.99 -7.64
CA TYR A 45 -32.18 -6.72 -8.34
C TYR A 45 -31.75 -6.95 -9.78
N GLN A 46 -32.51 -6.36 -10.69
CA GLN A 46 -32.25 -6.38 -12.13
C GLN A 46 -32.26 -4.95 -12.64
N GLN A 47 -31.27 -4.63 -13.45
CA GLN A 47 -31.18 -3.39 -14.19
C GLN A 47 -31.18 -3.74 -15.68
N GLU A 48 -32.11 -3.19 -16.44
CA GLU A 48 -32.07 -3.33 -17.89
C GLU A 48 -30.89 -2.50 -18.42
N LEU A 49 -29.88 -3.19 -18.94
CA LEU A 49 -28.71 -2.57 -19.55
C LEU A 49 -28.89 -2.48 -21.06
N THR A 50 -28.52 -1.33 -21.63
CA THR A 50 -28.44 -1.18 -23.08
C THR A 50 -27.12 -1.77 -23.57
N TYR A 51 -27.14 -2.41 -24.73
CA TYR A 51 -25.94 -2.99 -25.35
C TYR A 51 -25.57 -2.26 -26.62
N THR A 52 -24.28 -2.22 -26.90
CA THR A 52 -23.70 -1.76 -28.17
C THR A 52 -22.71 -2.79 -28.69
N GLU A 53 -22.47 -2.80 -30.00
CA GLU A 53 -21.35 -3.53 -30.59
C GLU A 53 -20.07 -2.69 -30.48
N VAL A 54 -18.98 -3.35 -30.10
CA VAL A 54 -17.62 -2.78 -30.05
C VAL A 54 -16.69 -3.66 -30.86
N GLU A 55 -15.87 -3.06 -31.70
CA GLU A 55 -14.86 -3.74 -32.48
C GLU A 55 -13.49 -3.57 -31.85
N PHE A 56 -12.83 -4.67 -31.48
CA PHE A 56 -11.44 -4.68 -31.03
C PHE A 56 -10.56 -5.12 -32.20
N ILE A 57 -9.62 -4.27 -32.59
CA ILE A 57 -8.61 -4.55 -33.61
C ILE A 57 -7.26 -4.69 -32.92
N LEU A 58 -6.56 -5.78 -33.20
CA LEU A 58 -5.18 -6.01 -32.80
C LEU A 58 -4.29 -6.04 -34.04
N GLU A 59 -3.28 -5.19 -34.06
CA GLU A 59 -2.17 -5.24 -35.00
C GLU A 59 -0.97 -5.95 -34.34
N ILE A 60 -0.42 -6.96 -35.03
CA ILE A 60 0.78 -7.68 -34.62
C ILE A 60 1.94 -7.37 -35.57
N PRO A 61 3.19 -7.31 -35.08
CA PRO A 61 4.35 -6.91 -35.88
C PRO A 61 4.77 -7.96 -36.92
N LYS A 62 4.44 -9.22 -36.67
CA LYS A 62 4.84 -10.35 -37.52
C LYS A 62 3.71 -11.37 -37.62
N PRO A 63 3.45 -11.92 -38.81
CA PRO A 63 2.41 -12.93 -38.97
C PRO A 63 2.66 -14.18 -38.13
N ILE A 64 1.60 -14.71 -37.54
CA ILE A 64 1.63 -15.97 -36.77
C ILE A 64 0.61 -16.97 -37.35
N GLN A 65 0.83 -18.26 -37.06
CA GLN A 65 -0.10 -19.33 -37.42
C GLN A 65 -1.06 -19.70 -36.28
N ASN A 66 -0.67 -19.36 -35.04
CA ASN A 66 -1.45 -19.62 -33.84
C ASN A 66 -2.71 -18.76 -33.79
N GLU A 67 -3.76 -19.27 -33.14
CA GLU A 67 -4.93 -18.46 -32.81
C GLU A 67 -4.54 -17.35 -31.82
N ILE A 68 -5.10 -16.16 -32.01
CA ILE A 68 -5.02 -15.08 -31.04
C ILE A 68 -6.31 -15.07 -30.22
N ILE A 69 -6.15 -15.01 -28.91
CA ILE A 69 -7.23 -14.96 -27.95
C ILE A 69 -7.27 -13.57 -27.33
N PHE A 70 -8.45 -12.96 -27.34
CA PHE A 70 -8.82 -11.85 -26.47
C PHE A 70 -9.29 -12.43 -25.14
N GLU A 71 -8.58 -12.11 -24.07
CA GLU A 71 -8.92 -12.54 -22.71
C GLU A 71 -9.49 -11.35 -21.95
N GLN A 72 -10.81 -11.35 -21.71
CA GLN A 72 -11.46 -10.40 -20.81
C GLN A 72 -11.16 -10.79 -19.37
N VAL A 73 -10.58 -9.85 -18.63
CA VAL A 73 -10.09 -10.05 -17.27
C VAL A 73 -11.21 -9.77 -16.24
N ASP A 74 -11.33 -10.65 -15.26
CA ASP A 74 -12.14 -10.47 -14.06
C ASP A 74 -11.21 -10.21 -12.86
N ASP A 75 -10.82 -8.95 -12.66
CA ASP A 75 -9.89 -8.56 -11.61
C ASP A 75 -10.50 -8.64 -10.19
N ILE A 76 -11.81 -8.87 -10.07
CA ILE A 76 -12.48 -9.07 -8.78
C ILE A 76 -12.27 -10.50 -8.31
N THR A 77 -12.37 -11.49 -9.20
CA THR A 77 -11.97 -12.87 -8.88
C THR A 77 -10.45 -13.01 -8.85
N GLY A 78 -9.77 -12.41 -9.83
CA GLY A 78 -8.32 -12.33 -9.96
C GLY A 78 -7.92 -12.15 -11.42
N ILE A 79 -6.88 -11.37 -11.71
CA ILE A 79 -6.33 -11.15 -13.06
C ILE A 79 -6.09 -12.47 -13.81
N GLU A 80 -5.58 -13.48 -13.10
CA GLU A 80 -5.26 -14.80 -13.68
C GLU A 80 -6.41 -15.82 -13.55
N ILE A 81 -7.57 -15.40 -13.02
CA ILE A 81 -8.64 -16.29 -12.55
C ILE A 81 -9.99 -15.88 -13.15
N ASN A 82 -10.80 -16.86 -13.55
CA ASN A 82 -12.13 -16.64 -14.13
C ASN A 82 -12.18 -15.70 -15.37
N PRO A 83 -11.21 -15.74 -16.30
CA PRO A 83 -11.30 -14.90 -17.49
C PRO A 83 -12.35 -15.42 -18.47
N THR A 84 -12.90 -14.50 -19.28
CA THR A 84 -13.72 -14.87 -20.45
C THR A 84 -12.88 -14.75 -21.73
N ARG A 85 -12.86 -15.78 -22.56
CA ARG A 85 -11.94 -15.88 -23.70
C ARG A 85 -12.68 -15.93 -25.03
N TYR A 86 -12.18 -15.17 -26.00
CA TYR A 86 -12.72 -15.09 -27.35
C TYR A 86 -11.60 -15.26 -28.38
N VAL A 87 -11.81 -16.14 -29.36
CA VAL A 87 -10.90 -16.26 -30.51
C VAL A 87 -11.11 -15.04 -31.41
N MET A 88 -10.02 -14.40 -31.82
CA MET A 88 -10.07 -13.29 -32.77
C MET A 88 -10.05 -13.80 -34.21
N GLU A 89 -10.82 -13.15 -35.08
CA GLU A 89 -10.84 -13.41 -36.52
C GLU A 89 -9.63 -12.76 -37.20
N LYS A 90 -8.87 -13.54 -37.97
CA LYS A 90 -7.75 -13.02 -38.78
C LYS A 90 -8.31 -12.24 -39.98
N LEU A 91 -8.00 -10.95 -40.08
CA LEU A 91 -8.38 -10.10 -41.22
C LEU A 91 -7.37 -10.18 -42.37
N ASP A 92 -6.09 -10.08 -42.01
CA ASP A 92 -4.95 -10.24 -42.90
C ASP A 92 -3.75 -10.79 -42.11
N ASP A 93 -2.56 -10.78 -42.68
CA ASP A 93 -1.37 -11.36 -42.07
C ASP A 93 -0.96 -10.71 -40.74
N ASN A 94 -1.36 -9.47 -40.46
CA ASN A 94 -0.96 -8.69 -39.30
C ASN A 94 -2.13 -8.16 -38.46
N HIS A 95 -3.37 -8.23 -38.95
CA HIS A 95 -4.54 -7.69 -38.24
C HIS A 95 -5.54 -8.77 -37.83
N TYR A 96 -6.02 -8.64 -36.60
CA TYR A 96 -7.02 -9.53 -36.00
C TYR A 96 -8.16 -8.71 -35.42
N LYS A 97 -9.36 -9.27 -35.44
CA LYS A 97 -10.59 -8.58 -35.08
C LYS A 97 -11.48 -9.39 -34.16
N LEU A 98 -12.14 -8.71 -33.25
CA LEU A 98 -13.23 -9.26 -32.45
C LEU A 98 -14.35 -8.23 -32.35
N ILE A 99 -15.61 -8.65 -32.57
CA ILE A 99 -16.78 -7.82 -32.29
C ILE A 99 -17.47 -8.39 -31.06
N LEU A 100 -17.66 -7.56 -30.03
CA LEU A 100 -18.35 -7.94 -28.80
C LEU A 100 -19.58 -7.07 -28.56
N PRO A 101 -20.73 -7.66 -28.17
CA PRO A 101 -21.82 -6.91 -27.56
C PRO A 101 -21.44 -6.55 -26.13
N VAL A 102 -21.49 -5.26 -25.78
CA VAL A 102 -21.07 -4.72 -24.49
C VAL A 102 -22.18 -3.85 -23.92
N SER A 103 -22.51 -4.02 -22.64
CA SER A 103 -23.42 -3.13 -21.90
C SER A 103 -22.84 -1.71 -21.79
N VAL A 104 -23.65 -0.66 -21.86
CA VAL A 104 -23.16 0.73 -21.76
C VAL A 104 -23.76 1.51 -20.59
N PRO A 105 -22.96 2.36 -19.91
CA PRO A 105 -21.49 2.42 -20.02
C PRO A 105 -20.83 1.17 -19.41
N SER A 106 -19.68 0.73 -19.91
CA SER A 106 -18.91 -0.33 -19.24
C SER A 106 -17.41 -0.15 -19.39
N GLN A 107 -16.69 -0.52 -18.35
CA GLN A 107 -15.24 -0.57 -18.33
C GLN A 107 -14.76 -2.01 -18.45
N ILE A 108 -14.06 -2.30 -19.54
CA ILE A 108 -13.52 -3.63 -19.84
C ILE A 108 -12.02 -3.63 -19.60
N LYS A 109 -11.56 -4.59 -18.79
CA LYS A 109 -10.16 -4.97 -18.68
C LYS A 109 -9.91 -6.21 -19.53
N TYR A 110 -8.85 -6.22 -20.33
CA TYR A 110 -8.57 -7.30 -21.27
C TYR A 110 -7.09 -7.43 -21.61
N ARG A 111 -6.65 -8.55 -22.15
CA ARG A 111 -5.29 -8.74 -22.68
C ARG A 111 -5.29 -9.76 -23.81
N PHE A 112 -4.17 -9.88 -24.51
CA PHE A 112 -4.00 -10.81 -25.63
C PHE A 112 -3.02 -11.94 -25.31
N TYR A 113 -3.29 -13.13 -25.84
CA TYR A 113 -2.30 -14.20 -25.91
C TYR A 113 -2.42 -14.97 -27.23
N LYS A 114 -1.31 -15.54 -27.70
CA LYS A 114 -1.33 -16.53 -28.79
C LYS A 114 -1.39 -17.95 -28.22
N ASN A 115 -2.24 -18.79 -28.80
CA ASN A 115 -2.46 -20.16 -28.34
C ASN A 115 -1.45 -21.12 -29.00
N ASN A 116 -0.49 -21.63 -28.23
CA ASN A 116 0.52 -22.59 -28.69
C ASN A 116 0.57 -23.84 -27.80
N GLY A 117 -0.60 -24.38 -27.45
CA GLY A 117 -0.76 -25.44 -26.46
C GLY A 117 -0.81 -24.91 -25.03
N LEU A 118 0.11 -24.00 -24.67
CA LEU A 118 0.02 -23.14 -23.49
C LEU A 118 -0.15 -21.67 -23.91
N PRO A 119 -0.82 -20.83 -23.11
CA PRO A 119 -0.94 -19.40 -23.38
C PRO A 119 0.43 -18.72 -23.40
N ILE A 120 0.72 -18.00 -24.48
CA ILE A 120 1.87 -17.10 -24.56
C ILE A 120 1.32 -15.67 -24.58
N TYR A 121 1.33 -15.04 -23.42
CA TYR A 121 0.78 -13.70 -23.23
C TYR A 121 1.60 -12.62 -23.94
N GLU A 122 0.92 -11.52 -24.27
CA GLU A 122 1.58 -10.29 -24.67
C GLU A 122 2.47 -9.74 -23.53
N SER A 123 3.51 -9.00 -23.91
CA SER A 123 4.44 -8.36 -22.98
C SER A 123 4.81 -6.96 -23.45
N ASN A 124 5.23 -6.12 -22.51
CA ASN A 124 5.73 -4.78 -22.79
C ASN A 124 7.17 -4.82 -23.35
N ALA A 125 7.76 -3.64 -23.56
CA ALA A 125 9.10 -3.49 -24.13
C ALA A 125 10.25 -4.02 -23.25
N VAL A 126 10.01 -4.21 -21.95
CA VAL A 126 10.97 -4.82 -21.01
C VAL A 126 10.61 -6.28 -20.70
N ASN A 127 9.80 -6.90 -21.56
CA ASN A 127 9.38 -8.30 -21.49
C ASN A 127 8.61 -8.66 -20.21
N GLN A 128 7.92 -7.71 -19.57
CA GLN A 128 6.96 -7.99 -18.51
C GLN A 128 5.60 -8.30 -19.13
N VAL A 129 4.91 -9.33 -18.61
CA VAL A 129 3.58 -9.71 -19.07
C VAL A 129 2.59 -8.57 -18.80
N ILE A 130 1.73 -8.27 -19.76
CA ILE A 130 0.66 -7.28 -19.57
C ILE A 130 -0.41 -7.88 -18.63
N GLU A 131 -0.64 -7.21 -17.51
CA GLU A 131 -1.72 -7.58 -16.59
C GLU A 131 -3.09 -7.36 -17.24
N TYR A 132 -3.32 -6.15 -17.75
CA TYR A 132 -4.50 -5.81 -18.53
C TYR A 132 -4.32 -4.47 -19.26
N ARG A 133 -4.95 -4.39 -20.43
CA ARG A 133 -5.39 -3.20 -21.13
C ARG A 133 -6.77 -2.79 -20.62
N MET A 134 -7.18 -1.56 -20.92
CA MET A 134 -8.43 -1.00 -20.44
C MET A 134 -9.17 -0.30 -21.59
N ALA A 135 -10.48 -0.48 -21.65
CA ALA A 135 -11.36 0.28 -22.54
C ALA A 135 -12.64 0.69 -21.80
N TYR A 136 -13.10 1.90 -22.04
CA TYR A 136 -14.37 2.45 -21.59
C TYR A 136 -15.34 2.56 -22.77
N ILE A 137 -16.46 1.88 -22.68
CA ILE A 137 -17.46 1.76 -23.73
C ILE A 137 -18.73 2.50 -23.32
N ASN A 138 -19.10 3.53 -24.06
CA ASN A 138 -20.33 4.29 -23.85
C ASN A 138 -21.17 4.47 -25.13
N SER A 139 -20.65 4.04 -26.27
CA SER A 139 -21.30 4.08 -27.59
C SER A 139 -20.64 3.04 -28.52
N PRO A 140 -21.22 2.73 -29.70
CA PRO A 140 -20.52 1.92 -30.69
C PRO A 140 -19.16 2.53 -31.03
N SER A 141 -18.10 1.71 -31.02
CA SER A 141 -16.73 2.18 -31.22
C SER A 141 -15.79 1.09 -31.72
N THR A 142 -14.67 1.51 -32.31
CA THR A 142 -13.54 0.63 -32.62
C THR A 142 -12.37 0.95 -31.69
N ILE A 143 -11.82 -0.06 -31.03
CA ILE A 143 -10.67 0.03 -30.13
C ILE A 143 -9.46 -0.57 -30.84
N ASN A 144 -8.53 0.29 -31.25
CA ASN A 144 -7.29 -0.11 -31.92
C ASN A 144 -6.20 -0.44 -30.88
N ASN A 145 -5.53 -1.56 -31.10
CA ASN A 145 -4.47 -2.06 -30.24
C ASN A 145 -3.24 -2.39 -31.07
N GLN A 146 -2.09 -1.89 -30.65
CA GLN A 146 -0.78 -2.38 -31.10
C GLN A 146 -0.25 -3.41 -30.11
N LEU A 147 0.17 -4.57 -30.60
CA LEU A 147 0.98 -5.50 -29.82
C LEU A 147 2.40 -4.93 -29.68
N THR A 148 2.93 -4.92 -28.46
CA THR A 148 4.35 -4.65 -28.24
C THR A 148 5.14 -5.93 -28.53
N ASN A 149 5.10 -6.91 -27.63
CA ASN A 149 5.81 -8.18 -27.77
C ASN A 149 4.93 -9.37 -27.40
N TRP A 150 5.34 -10.57 -27.81
CA TRP A 150 4.91 -11.80 -27.13
C TRP A 150 5.97 -12.15 -26.07
N LYS A 151 5.58 -12.84 -25.00
CA LYS A 151 6.51 -13.19 -23.92
C LYS A 151 7.73 -14.01 -24.39
N ASP A 152 7.59 -14.75 -25.48
CA ASP A 152 8.61 -15.58 -26.11
C ASP A 152 9.34 -14.91 -27.29
N GLU A 153 8.86 -13.76 -27.79
CA GLU A 153 9.40 -13.09 -28.97
C GLU A 153 9.40 -11.57 -28.79
N GLN A 154 10.59 -10.99 -28.73
CA GLN A 154 10.80 -9.54 -28.65
C GLN A 154 11.01 -8.97 -30.06
N TYR A 155 10.36 -7.85 -30.34
CA TYR A 155 10.46 -7.13 -31.60
C TYR A 155 11.17 -5.79 -31.40
N ALA A 156 11.96 -5.41 -32.39
CA ALA A 156 12.66 -4.13 -32.39
C ALA A 156 11.75 -3.04 -32.94
N TYR A 157 11.37 -2.08 -32.11
CA TYR A 157 10.67 -0.87 -32.51
C TYR A 157 11.54 0.36 -32.27
N ASN A 158 11.33 1.38 -33.09
CA ASN A 158 11.65 2.75 -32.70
C ASN A 158 10.52 3.25 -31.80
N TYR A 159 10.55 2.87 -30.53
CA TYR A 159 9.47 3.20 -29.60
C TYR A 159 9.24 4.72 -29.50
N GLY A 160 7.97 5.12 -29.40
CA GLY A 160 7.56 6.46 -29.02
C GLY A 160 7.02 6.48 -27.58
N ARG A 161 6.42 7.61 -27.21
CA ARG A 161 5.85 7.80 -25.86
C ARG A 161 4.63 8.71 -25.88
N ILE A 162 3.84 8.64 -24.83
CA ILE A 162 2.78 9.62 -24.53
C ILE A 162 3.17 10.39 -23.28
N SER A 163 3.03 11.71 -23.32
CA SER A 163 3.19 12.59 -22.16
C SER A 163 2.01 13.53 -22.08
N GLY A 164 1.46 13.72 -20.88
CA GLY A 164 0.21 14.44 -20.73
C GLY A 164 -0.04 14.98 -19.34
N GLN A 165 -1.20 15.63 -19.20
CA GLN A 165 -1.70 16.17 -17.95
C GLN A 165 -3.20 15.92 -17.83
N ALA A 166 -3.64 15.41 -16.67
CA ALA A 166 -5.05 15.28 -16.30
C ALA A 166 -5.44 16.42 -15.34
N ILE A 167 -6.51 17.13 -15.70
CA ILE A 167 -7.07 18.23 -14.91
C ILE A 167 -8.57 18.05 -14.72
N ASN A 168 -9.10 18.58 -13.63
CA ASN A 168 -10.54 18.73 -13.44
C ASN A 168 -11.06 19.73 -14.48
N SER A 169 -11.99 19.31 -15.33
CA SER A 169 -12.51 20.14 -16.43
C SER A 169 -13.29 21.37 -15.96
N GLU A 170 -13.79 21.37 -14.73
CA GLU A 170 -14.56 22.48 -14.15
C GLU A 170 -13.65 23.50 -13.45
N THR A 171 -12.64 23.04 -12.72
CA THR A 171 -11.78 23.91 -11.89
C THR A 171 -10.39 24.18 -12.49
N ASN A 172 -9.99 23.44 -13.53
CA ASN A 172 -8.63 23.36 -14.06
C ASN A 172 -7.56 22.95 -13.02
N SER A 173 -7.98 22.39 -11.88
CA SER A 173 -7.05 21.87 -10.87
C SER A 173 -6.46 20.54 -11.35
N PRO A 174 -5.18 20.25 -11.07
CA PRO A 174 -4.58 18.97 -11.40
C PRO A 174 -5.25 17.82 -10.65
N ILE A 175 -5.33 16.64 -11.29
CA ILE A 175 -5.87 15.43 -10.67
C ILE A 175 -4.71 14.49 -10.33
N PRO A 176 -4.36 14.32 -9.04
CA PRO A 176 -3.35 13.35 -8.63
C PRO A 176 -3.88 11.91 -8.64
N ASN A 177 -2.96 10.96 -8.85
CA ASN A 177 -3.18 9.54 -8.64
C ASN A 177 -4.34 8.93 -9.44
N ALA A 178 -4.60 9.46 -10.65
CA ALA A 178 -5.45 8.82 -11.64
C ALA A 178 -4.66 7.74 -12.39
N LEU A 179 -5.25 6.55 -12.54
CA LEU A 179 -4.65 5.44 -13.26
C LEU A 179 -4.73 5.70 -14.76
N VAL A 180 -3.58 5.71 -15.43
CA VAL A 180 -3.43 5.86 -16.88
C VAL A 180 -3.02 4.51 -17.48
N VAL A 181 -3.76 4.04 -18.48
CA VAL A 181 -3.48 2.78 -19.18
C VAL A 181 -3.37 3.03 -20.68
N VAL A 182 -2.22 2.66 -21.25
CA VAL A 182 -1.96 2.70 -22.71
C VAL A 182 -1.18 1.45 -23.10
N ALA A 183 -1.65 0.72 -24.10
CA ALA A 183 -1.05 -0.55 -24.54
C ALA A 183 -0.84 -1.60 -23.42
N GLY A 184 -1.58 -1.49 -22.32
CA GLY A 184 -1.42 -2.34 -21.15
C GLY A 184 -0.29 -1.91 -20.20
N VAL A 185 0.45 -0.85 -20.52
CA VAL A 185 1.38 -0.19 -19.60
C VAL A 185 0.59 0.75 -18.70
N HIS A 186 0.84 0.66 -17.39
CA HIS A 186 0.18 1.48 -16.37
C HIS A 186 1.10 2.59 -15.88
N SER A 187 0.52 3.76 -15.63
CA SER A 187 1.18 4.89 -14.95
C SER A 187 0.15 5.66 -14.13
N TYR A 188 0.61 6.64 -13.37
CA TYR A 188 -0.22 7.46 -12.50
C TYR A 188 0.07 8.93 -12.73
N THR A 189 -0.97 9.75 -12.59
CA THR A 189 -0.79 11.19 -12.57
C THR A 189 -0.14 11.65 -11.26
N ASN A 190 0.86 12.52 -11.35
CA ASN A 190 1.51 13.11 -10.17
C ASN A 190 0.65 14.23 -9.53
N SER A 191 1.17 14.96 -8.54
CA SER A 191 0.43 16.06 -7.87
C SER A 191 0.08 17.23 -8.78
N LEU A 192 0.76 17.37 -9.91
CA LEU A 192 0.49 18.34 -10.96
C LEU A 192 -0.39 17.77 -12.08
N GLY A 193 -0.89 16.53 -11.92
CA GLY A 193 -1.72 15.85 -12.92
C GLY A 193 -0.91 15.29 -14.09
N ASN A 194 0.42 15.43 -14.09
CA ASN A 194 1.25 15.00 -15.22
C ASN A 194 1.44 13.48 -15.22
N PHE A 195 1.54 12.89 -16.40
CA PHE A 195 1.84 11.48 -16.59
C PHE A 195 2.70 11.25 -17.83
N ILE A 196 3.46 10.16 -17.83
CA ILE A 196 4.23 9.68 -18.99
C ILE A 196 4.04 8.16 -19.12
N ILE A 197 3.89 7.69 -20.36
CA ILE A 197 3.97 6.28 -20.74
C ILE A 197 5.08 6.16 -21.79
N GLU A 198 6.17 5.49 -21.42
CA GLU A 198 7.33 5.24 -22.27
C GLU A 198 7.20 3.93 -23.07
N ASN A 199 8.07 3.75 -24.07
CA ASN A 199 8.24 2.50 -24.82
C ASN A 199 6.98 1.96 -25.52
N LEU A 200 6.19 2.84 -26.14
CA LEU A 200 5.03 2.45 -26.92
C LEU A 200 5.44 2.19 -28.38
N PRO A 201 5.07 1.05 -28.98
CA PRO A 201 5.33 0.83 -30.40
C PRO A 201 4.59 1.89 -31.24
N PRO A 202 5.12 2.29 -32.42
CA PRO A 202 4.40 3.19 -33.31
C PRO A 202 3.06 2.60 -33.74
N GLY A 203 2.04 3.43 -33.87
CA GLY A 203 0.70 3.00 -34.26
C GLY A 203 -0.41 3.64 -33.44
N LYS A 204 -1.59 3.05 -33.52
CA LYS A 204 -2.80 3.49 -32.80
C LYS A 204 -2.91 2.78 -31.46
N HIS A 205 -3.14 3.55 -30.42
CA HIS A 205 -3.30 3.07 -29.06
C HIS A 205 -4.57 3.62 -28.43
N ASN A 206 -5.24 2.80 -27.63
CA ASN A 206 -6.28 3.28 -26.73
C ASN A 206 -5.63 3.85 -25.45
N LEU A 207 -5.86 5.13 -25.19
CA LEU A 207 -5.50 5.80 -23.94
C LEU A 207 -6.73 5.89 -23.05
N THR A 208 -6.67 5.33 -21.85
CA THR A 208 -7.74 5.45 -20.85
C THR A 208 -7.19 5.99 -19.54
N ILE A 209 -7.93 6.90 -18.90
CA ILE A 209 -7.63 7.44 -17.57
C ILE A 209 -8.85 7.25 -16.66
N MET A 210 -8.64 6.74 -15.45
CA MET A 210 -9.70 6.58 -14.45
C MET A 210 -9.28 7.04 -13.06
N SER A 211 -10.24 7.51 -12.25
CA SER A 211 -10.07 7.59 -10.80
C SER A 211 -10.40 6.25 -10.16
N THR A 212 -9.55 5.75 -9.26
CA THR A 212 -9.69 4.41 -8.64
C THR A 212 -10.89 4.25 -7.69
N ASP A 213 -11.54 5.35 -7.31
CA ASP A 213 -12.81 5.40 -6.55
C ASP A 213 -13.96 6.05 -7.32
N GLY A 214 -13.70 6.44 -8.58
CA GLY A 214 -14.66 7.15 -9.41
C GLY A 214 -14.95 8.60 -9.00
N GLU A 215 -14.08 9.27 -8.23
CA GLU A 215 -14.15 10.73 -7.99
C GLU A 215 -14.24 11.55 -9.29
N TYR A 216 -13.66 11.04 -10.37
CA TYR A 216 -13.73 11.59 -11.72
C TYR A 216 -14.22 10.53 -12.70
N GLN A 217 -15.00 10.97 -13.68
CA GLN A 217 -15.49 10.11 -14.76
C GLN A 217 -14.32 9.61 -15.62
N THR A 218 -14.41 8.36 -16.07
CA THR A 218 -13.39 7.74 -16.93
C THR A 218 -13.27 8.49 -18.25
N PHE A 219 -12.04 8.79 -18.65
CA PHE A 219 -11.70 9.40 -19.92
C PHE A 219 -11.08 8.37 -20.86
N GLN A 220 -11.40 8.43 -22.15
CA GLN A 220 -10.79 7.59 -23.19
C GLN A 220 -10.59 8.36 -24.50
N GLN A 221 -9.46 8.13 -25.18
CA GLN A 221 -9.21 8.59 -26.55
C GLN A 221 -8.26 7.66 -27.32
N GLU A 222 -8.33 7.68 -28.66
CA GLU A 222 -7.28 7.12 -29.51
C GLU A 222 -6.07 8.07 -29.53
N ALA A 223 -4.88 7.52 -29.31
CA ALA A 223 -3.60 8.22 -29.46
C ALA A 223 -2.79 7.56 -30.57
N ILE A 224 -2.23 8.38 -31.47
CA ILE A 224 -1.32 7.91 -32.51
C ILE A 224 0.11 8.19 -32.04
N VAL A 225 0.89 7.14 -31.88
CA VAL A 225 2.30 7.21 -31.48
C VAL A 225 3.16 7.07 -32.73
N GLY A 226 4.05 8.03 -32.94
CA GLY A 226 5.04 7.97 -34.02
C GLY A 226 6.39 7.44 -33.55
N GLU A 227 7.20 6.93 -34.48
CA GLU A 227 8.54 6.42 -34.22
C GLU A 227 9.45 7.45 -33.52
N GLY A 228 9.92 7.15 -32.31
CA GLY A 228 10.77 8.06 -31.53
C GLY A 228 10.13 9.39 -31.14
N LEU A 229 8.81 9.56 -31.34
CA LEU A 229 8.10 10.81 -31.08
C LEU A 229 7.40 10.80 -29.72
N THR A 230 7.15 12.01 -29.21
CA THR A 230 6.29 12.25 -28.04
C THR A 230 4.92 12.71 -28.51
N THR A 231 3.87 11.96 -28.17
CA THR A 231 2.48 12.36 -28.42
C THR A 231 1.94 13.08 -27.18
N PRO A 232 1.63 14.39 -27.26
CA PRO A 232 1.09 15.14 -26.12
C PRO A 232 -0.40 14.82 -25.87
N ALA A 233 -0.81 14.78 -24.60
CA ALA A 233 -2.21 14.55 -24.21
C ALA A 233 -2.65 15.45 -23.04
N THR A 234 -3.39 16.53 -23.31
CA THR A 234 -4.02 17.35 -22.26
C THR A 234 -5.47 16.93 -22.09
N ILE A 235 -5.83 16.51 -20.89
CA ILE A 235 -7.08 15.77 -20.63
C ILE A 235 -7.87 16.47 -19.52
N GLY A 236 -9.09 16.88 -19.84
CA GLY A 236 -10.06 17.36 -18.87
C GLY A 236 -11.00 16.24 -18.44
N MET A 237 -11.03 15.93 -17.15
CA MET A 237 -11.95 14.93 -16.57
C MET A 237 -13.02 15.64 -15.73
N GLN A 238 -14.26 15.20 -15.87
CA GLN A 238 -15.37 15.72 -15.09
C GLN A 238 -15.45 15.05 -13.72
N ALA A 239 -15.67 15.83 -12.66
CA ALA A 239 -15.94 15.30 -11.33
C ALA A 239 -17.26 14.52 -11.31
N SER A 240 -17.27 13.38 -10.63
CA SER A 240 -18.46 12.54 -10.50
C SER A 240 -19.39 13.07 -9.42
N LYS A 241 -20.70 12.91 -9.63
CA LYS A 241 -21.68 13.06 -8.55
C LYS A 241 -21.74 11.76 -7.76
N PHE A 242 -21.91 11.85 -6.44
CA PHE A 242 -22.07 10.70 -5.58
C PHE A 242 -23.51 10.56 -5.09
N VAL A 243 -23.97 9.32 -4.97
CA VAL A 243 -25.30 8.94 -4.46
C VAL A 243 -25.16 7.88 -3.39
N THR A 244 -26.18 7.78 -2.53
CA THR A 244 -26.21 6.77 -1.47
C THR A 244 -26.86 5.49 -1.99
N VAL A 245 -26.10 4.39 -1.99
CA VAL A 245 -26.60 3.07 -2.40
C VAL A 245 -26.58 2.13 -1.20
N SER A 246 -27.72 1.54 -0.87
CA SER A 246 -27.84 0.53 0.18
C SER A 246 -28.01 -0.85 -0.43
N PHE A 247 -27.06 -1.74 -0.18
CA PHE A 247 -27.14 -3.14 -0.56
C PHE A 247 -27.77 -3.91 0.60
N ILE A 248 -28.80 -4.70 0.30
CA ILE A 248 -29.44 -5.65 1.21
C ILE A 248 -29.35 -7.02 0.55
N VAL A 249 -28.56 -7.91 1.13
CA VAL A 249 -28.30 -9.23 0.55
C VAL A 249 -28.78 -10.34 1.47
N LYS A 250 -29.49 -11.31 0.89
CA LYS A 250 -29.85 -12.55 1.57
C LYS A 250 -28.81 -13.63 1.26
N PRO A 251 -28.09 -14.17 2.26
CA PRO A 251 -27.17 -15.28 2.06
C PRO A 251 -27.93 -16.62 1.88
N PRO A 252 -27.27 -17.69 1.40
CA PRO A 252 -27.87 -19.03 1.35
C PRO A 252 -28.13 -19.58 2.76
N ASP A 253 -29.02 -20.57 2.87
CA ASP A 253 -29.45 -21.15 4.16
C ASP A 253 -28.31 -21.80 4.96
N ASP A 254 -27.20 -22.19 4.31
CA ASP A 254 -26.03 -22.79 4.94
C ASP A 254 -24.91 -21.79 5.30
N ASN A 255 -25.22 -20.49 5.23
CA ASN A 255 -24.33 -19.43 5.68
C ASN A 255 -24.02 -19.57 7.18
N PRO A 256 -22.74 -19.59 7.60
CA PRO A 256 -22.40 -19.74 9.01
C PRO A 256 -22.87 -18.54 9.84
N ASP A 257 -23.40 -18.82 11.03
CA ASP A 257 -23.81 -17.79 11.99
C ASP A 257 -22.64 -16.83 12.27
N HIS A 258 -22.92 -15.53 12.29
CA HIS A 258 -21.94 -14.47 12.54
C HIS A 258 -20.79 -14.36 11.53
N ALA A 259 -20.79 -15.13 10.43
CA ALA A 259 -19.79 -14.96 9.39
C ALA A 259 -19.89 -13.57 8.76
N PRO A 260 -18.77 -12.83 8.64
CA PRO A 260 -18.74 -11.51 8.01
C PRO A 260 -18.82 -11.65 6.49
N VAL A 261 -20.02 -11.44 5.94
CA VAL A 261 -20.21 -11.24 4.50
C VAL A 261 -19.54 -9.93 4.10
N ARG A 262 -18.76 -9.96 3.01
CA ARG A 262 -18.11 -8.79 2.41
C ARG A 262 -18.68 -8.51 1.03
N ILE A 263 -18.59 -7.25 0.62
CA ILE A 263 -18.75 -6.84 -0.78
C ILE A 263 -17.38 -6.46 -1.34
N LEU A 264 -17.01 -7.10 -2.44
CA LEU A 264 -15.75 -6.91 -3.17
C LEU A 264 -16.08 -6.33 -4.54
N GLY A 265 -15.20 -5.54 -5.16
CA GLY A 265 -15.52 -4.93 -6.45
C GLY A 265 -14.40 -4.14 -7.09
N ASN A 266 -14.69 -3.51 -8.23
CA ASN A 266 -13.72 -2.82 -9.09
C ASN A 266 -13.37 -1.38 -8.65
N THR A 267 -13.50 -1.07 -7.36
CA THR A 267 -13.14 0.23 -6.79
C THR A 267 -12.25 0.08 -5.57
N TYR A 268 -11.48 1.12 -5.27
CA TYR A 268 -10.57 1.12 -4.13
C TYR A 268 -11.27 0.88 -2.79
N GLN A 269 -12.46 1.48 -2.60
CA GLN A 269 -13.31 1.28 -1.42
C GLN A 269 -13.88 -0.14 -1.28
N LEU A 270 -13.84 -0.96 -2.34
CA LEU A 270 -14.27 -2.36 -2.33
C LEU A 270 -13.07 -3.34 -2.32
N GLY A 271 -11.89 -2.85 -1.92
CA GLY A 271 -10.70 -3.67 -1.68
C GLY A 271 -9.78 -3.85 -2.88
N ASN A 272 -10.06 -3.24 -4.04
CA ASN A 272 -9.23 -3.35 -5.24
C ASN A 272 -8.01 -2.42 -5.18
N VAL A 273 -6.82 -2.99 -5.34
CA VAL A 273 -5.54 -2.26 -5.34
C VAL A 273 -4.99 -2.02 -6.75
N PHE A 274 -5.76 -2.40 -7.79
CA PHE A 274 -5.50 -2.17 -9.23
C PHE A 274 -4.19 -2.73 -9.78
N GLY A 275 -3.50 -3.59 -9.03
CA GLY A 275 -2.32 -4.32 -9.46
C GLY A 275 -2.43 -5.80 -9.17
N ASN A 276 -1.46 -6.56 -9.69
CA ASN A 276 -1.32 -7.97 -9.39
C ASN A 276 -0.60 -8.17 -8.03
N ILE A 277 -1.36 -8.65 -7.05
CA ILE A 277 -0.88 -9.10 -5.74
C ILE A 277 -1.08 -10.61 -5.61
N TYR A 278 -0.24 -11.26 -4.82
CA TYR A 278 -0.42 -12.67 -4.39
C TYR A 278 -0.81 -13.63 -5.53
N ASN A 279 0.03 -13.71 -6.57
CA ASN A 279 -0.11 -14.65 -7.71
C ASN A 279 -1.41 -14.47 -8.53
N GLY A 280 -1.73 -13.23 -8.90
CA GLY A 280 -2.77 -12.95 -9.89
C GLY A 280 -4.07 -12.38 -9.32
N THR A 281 -4.10 -11.87 -8.09
CA THR A 281 -5.29 -11.25 -7.50
C THR A 281 -5.14 -9.72 -7.47
N SER A 282 -6.25 -8.98 -7.37
CA SER A 282 -6.20 -7.51 -7.20
C SER A 282 -6.99 -7.02 -5.99
N ILE A 283 -7.59 -7.94 -5.22
CA ILE A 283 -8.43 -7.64 -4.07
C ILE A 283 -7.70 -8.02 -2.78
N VAL A 284 -7.67 -7.10 -1.82
CA VAL A 284 -7.27 -7.41 -0.45
C VAL A 284 -8.53 -7.58 0.40
N PRO A 285 -8.89 -8.79 0.85
CA PRO A 285 -10.15 -9.05 1.54
C PRO A 285 -10.26 -8.33 2.89
N ALA A 286 -9.13 -7.97 3.51
CA ALA A 286 -9.10 -7.17 4.73
C ALA A 286 -9.38 -5.67 4.48
N ARG A 287 -9.19 -5.17 3.25
CA ARG A 287 -9.56 -3.80 2.84
C ARG A 287 -11.03 -3.70 2.41
N ALA A 288 -11.65 -4.81 2.04
CA ALA A 288 -13.04 -4.81 1.61
C ALA A 288 -14.01 -4.64 2.78
N PRO A 289 -15.10 -3.87 2.60
CA PRO A 289 -16.01 -3.57 3.68
C PRO A 289 -16.86 -4.80 4.05
N ARG A 290 -17.12 -4.92 5.35
CA ARG A 290 -17.98 -5.96 5.91
C ARG A 290 -19.41 -5.45 5.99
N LEU A 291 -20.37 -6.29 5.63
CA LEU A 291 -21.78 -6.00 5.80
C LEU A 291 -22.20 -6.22 7.26
N THR A 292 -23.24 -5.51 7.67
CA THR A 292 -23.87 -5.65 8.99
C THR A 292 -25.01 -6.65 8.89
N ALA A 293 -25.02 -7.67 9.75
CA ALA A 293 -26.13 -8.63 9.84
C ALA A 293 -27.39 -7.95 10.41
N LEU A 294 -28.54 -8.25 9.83
CA LEU A 294 -29.86 -7.77 10.22
C LEU A 294 -30.62 -8.87 10.99
N PRO A 295 -31.63 -8.51 11.83
CA PRO A 295 -32.39 -9.48 12.63
C PRO A 295 -33.17 -10.54 11.82
N ASP A 296 -33.42 -10.27 10.54
CA ASP A 296 -34.14 -11.16 9.61
C ASP A 296 -33.21 -12.14 8.87
N GLY A 297 -31.90 -12.13 9.16
CA GLY A 297 -30.88 -12.96 8.53
C GLY A 297 -30.28 -12.36 7.25
N ASN A 298 -30.76 -11.20 6.80
CA ASN A 298 -30.14 -10.47 5.71
C ASN A 298 -28.90 -9.71 6.19
N TYR A 299 -28.09 -9.24 5.25
CA TYR A 299 -26.93 -8.41 5.50
C TYR A 299 -27.08 -7.09 4.76
N SER A 300 -26.60 -5.99 5.34
CA SER A 300 -26.69 -4.68 4.70
C SER A 300 -25.40 -3.87 4.79
N ILE A 301 -25.17 -3.05 3.77
CA ILE A 301 -24.19 -1.97 3.78
C ILE A 301 -24.72 -0.79 2.96
N THR A 302 -24.45 0.43 3.44
CA THR A 302 -24.75 1.67 2.72
C THR A 302 -23.45 2.35 2.35
N MET A 303 -23.32 2.73 1.08
CA MET A 303 -22.11 3.31 0.51
C MET A 303 -22.41 4.55 -0.32
N SER A 304 -21.46 5.47 -0.39
CA SER A 304 -21.48 6.61 -1.31
C SER A 304 -20.79 6.19 -2.61
N LEU A 305 -21.54 6.07 -3.70
CA LEU A 305 -21.04 5.57 -4.99
C LEU A 305 -21.16 6.63 -6.10
N PRO A 306 -20.22 6.67 -7.05
CA PRO A 306 -20.26 7.61 -8.17
C PRO A 306 -21.38 7.27 -9.15
N SER A 307 -22.33 8.18 -9.33
CA SER A 307 -23.45 8.07 -10.28
C SER A 307 -22.96 7.80 -11.70
N GLY A 308 -23.59 6.85 -12.38
CA GLY A 308 -23.27 6.45 -13.77
C GLY A 308 -22.05 5.54 -13.91
N PHE A 309 -21.38 5.19 -12.81
CA PHE A 309 -20.21 4.31 -12.83
C PHE A 309 -20.59 2.85 -13.10
N ASP A 310 -19.78 2.14 -13.90
CA ASP A 310 -19.88 0.69 -14.11
C ASP A 310 -19.31 -0.05 -12.90
N LEU A 311 -20.15 -0.25 -11.88
CA LEU A 311 -19.76 -0.98 -10.69
C LEU A 311 -19.87 -2.47 -10.95
N ARG A 312 -18.74 -3.16 -10.86
CA ARG A 312 -18.67 -4.62 -10.81
C ARG A 312 -18.37 -5.04 -9.39
N TYR A 313 -19.13 -5.98 -8.87
CA TYR A 313 -19.00 -6.42 -7.48
C TYR A 313 -19.44 -7.87 -7.28
N LYS A 314 -19.08 -8.43 -6.12
CA LYS A 314 -19.58 -9.73 -5.67
C LYS A 314 -19.58 -9.82 -4.16
N TYR A 315 -20.31 -10.79 -3.63
CA TYR A 315 -20.29 -11.15 -2.22
C TYR A 315 -19.32 -12.30 -1.92
N SER A 316 -18.70 -12.28 -0.74
CA SER A 316 -17.76 -13.33 -0.32
C SER A 316 -17.67 -13.46 1.20
N LEU A 317 -17.38 -14.68 1.68
CA LEU A 317 -16.92 -14.93 3.06
C LEU A 317 -15.38 -14.95 3.18
N GLY A 318 -14.67 -14.87 2.05
CA GLY A 318 -13.21 -14.85 1.94
C GLY A 318 -12.74 -13.69 1.07
N ASP A 319 -12.23 -14.02 -0.13
CA ASP A 319 -11.75 -13.07 -1.13
C ASP A 319 -12.50 -13.23 -2.47
N GLY A 320 -11.91 -12.73 -3.55
CA GLY A 320 -12.47 -12.81 -4.90
C GLY A 320 -12.69 -14.23 -5.44
N PHE A 321 -11.92 -15.19 -4.92
CA PHE A 321 -11.81 -16.58 -5.36
C PHE A 321 -12.25 -17.56 -4.26
N TRP A 322 -11.65 -17.48 -3.07
CA TRP A 322 -11.98 -18.30 -1.90
C TRP A 322 -13.29 -17.84 -1.26
N ASN A 323 -14.24 -18.78 -1.13
CA ASN A 323 -15.60 -18.50 -0.61
C ASN A 323 -16.34 -17.38 -1.36
N ALA A 324 -15.99 -17.14 -2.63
CA ALA A 324 -16.76 -16.25 -3.49
C ALA A 324 -18.11 -16.87 -3.86
N GLU A 325 -19.11 -16.03 -4.09
CA GLU A 325 -20.43 -16.50 -4.52
C GLU A 325 -20.40 -17.22 -5.87
N LEU A 326 -21.16 -18.32 -5.94
CA LEU A 326 -21.31 -19.16 -7.14
C LEU A 326 -22.77 -19.21 -7.59
N ASN A 327 -22.97 -19.44 -8.89
CA ASN A 327 -24.27 -19.78 -9.45
C ASN A 327 -24.54 -21.31 -9.42
N ASN A 328 -25.65 -21.75 -10.03
CA ASN A 328 -26.14 -23.14 -9.99
C ASN A 328 -25.32 -24.04 -10.93
N GLU A 329 -24.42 -23.46 -11.70
CA GLU A 329 -23.53 -24.13 -12.63
C GLU A 329 -22.08 -24.14 -12.08
N ASN A 330 -21.90 -23.76 -10.80
CA ASN A 330 -20.62 -23.59 -10.12
C ASN A 330 -19.73 -22.46 -10.68
N ASN A 331 -20.26 -21.58 -11.54
CA ASN A 331 -19.53 -20.43 -12.05
C ASN A 331 -19.49 -19.30 -11.02
N PHE A 332 -18.36 -18.60 -10.92
CA PHE A 332 -18.27 -17.38 -10.12
C PHE A 332 -19.28 -16.33 -10.60
N VAL A 333 -19.93 -15.67 -9.65
CA VAL A 333 -20.83 -14.56 -9.96
C VAL A 333 -20.07 -13.25 -9.78
N VAL A 334 -20.04 -12.45 -10.85
CA VAL A 334 -19.68 -11.03 -10.80
C VAL A 334 -20.89 -10.25 -11.23
N ARG A 335 -21.45 -9.48 -10.31
CA ARG A 335 -22.61 -8.63 -10.50
C ARG A 335 -22.17 -7.33 -11.16
N GLN A 336 -23.07 -6.74 -11.93
CA GLN A 336 -22.86 -5.46 -12.61
C GLN A 336 -24.07 -4.56 -12.35
N ILE A 337 -23.79 -3.32 -11.97
CA ILE A 337 -24.77 -2.24 -11.98
C ILE A 337 -24.14 -0.97 -12.57
N ILE A 338 -24.94 -0.20 -13.27
CA ILE A 338 -24.65 1.20 -13.52
C ILE A 338 -25.25 1.97 -12.36
N VAL A 339 -24.38 2.58 -11.54
CA VAL A 339 -24.79 3.26 -10.32
C VAL A 339 -25.89 4.29 -10.67
N PRO A 340 -27.09 4.20 -10.07
CA PRO A 340 -28.20 5.08 -10.41
C PRO A 340 -27.91 6.56 -10.12
N GLU A 341 -28.67 7.47 -10.74
CA GLU A 341 -28.51 8.93 -10.53
C GLU A 341 -29.11 9.44 -9.21
N LYS A 342 -29.73 8.56 -8.42
CA LYS A 342 -30.40 8.88 -7.16
C LYS A 342 -30.16 7.77 -6.14
N ASP A 343 -30.37 8.11 -4.88
CA ASP A 343 -30.29 7.15 -3.78
C ASP A 343 -31.17 5.93 -4.06
N THR A 344 -30.61 4.74 -3.88
CA THR A 344 -31.23 3.48 -4.31
C THR A 344 -30.94 2.35 -3.32
N ILE A 345 -31.90 1.44 -3.16
CA ILE A 345 -31.73 0.19 -2.43
C ILE A 345 -31.63 -0.95 -3.43
N ILE A 346 -30.62 -1.80 -3.28
CA ILE A 346 -30.36 -2.98 -4.11
C ILE A 346 -30.62 -4.22 -3.26
N HIS A 347 -31.52 -5.08 -3.72
CA HIS A 347 -31.83 -6.35 -3.08
C HIS A 347 -31.17 -7.51 -3.83
N ASP A 348 -30.26 -8.22 -3.17
CA ASP A 348 -29.53 -9.34 -3.76
C ASP A 348 -29.80 -10.67 -3.04
N PHE A 349 -29.66 -11.76 -3.77
CA PHE A 349 -29.69 -13.13 -3.22
C PHE A 349 -28.41 -13.85 -3.63
N ILE A 350 -27.71 -14.40 -2.66
CA ILE A 350 -26.56 -15.26 -2.90
C ILE A 350 -27.07 -16.68 -3.01
N GLN A 351 -26.76 -17.31 -4.13
CA GLN A 351 -27.31 -18.62 -4.42
C GLN A 351 -26.59 -19.75 -3.69
N SER A 352 -25.26 -19.70 -3.66
CA SER A 352 -24.44 -20.66 -2.93
C SER A 352 -23.03 -20.12 -2.69
N TRP A 353 -22.42 -20.55 -1.58
CA TRP A 353 -20.98 -20.40 -1.32
C TRP A 353 -20.14 -21.58 -1.84
N LYS A 354 -20.80 -22.72 -2.10
CA LYS A 354 -20.16 -23.99 -2.45
C LYS A 354 -20.59 -24.48 -3.81
N SER A 355 -19.76 -25.35 -4.37
CA SER A 355 -20.10 -26.07 -5.60
C SER A 355 -21.05 -27.23 -5.30
N ILE A 356 -21.74 -27.69 -6.33
CA ILE A 356 -22.57 -28.89 -6.27
C ILE A 356 -21.70 -30.09 -5.84
N ASP A 357 -22.25 -30.94 -4.96
CA ASP A 357 -21.61 -32.14 -4.42
C ASP A 357 -20.34 -31.93 -3.57
N THR A 358 -20.02 -30.69 -3.18
CA THR A 358 -18.92 -30.40 -2.26
C THR A 358 -19.45 -30.08 -0.85
N GLN A 359 -18.61 -30.32 0.16
CA GLN A 359 -18.91 -29.99 1.56
C GLN A 359 -17.85 -29.07 2.11
N SER A 360 -18.21 -28.26 3.12
CA SER A 360 -17.28 -27.30 3.71
C SER A 360 -16.20 -27.95 4.56
N VAL A 361 -15.04 -27.31 4.63
CA VAL A 361 -13.98 -27.60 5.60
C VAL A 361 -13.97 -26.52 6.67
N GLU A 362 -14.13 -26.92 7.92
CA GLU A 362 -14.08 -26.04 9.08
C GLU A 362 -12.68 -26.10 9.72
N PHE A 363 -12.06 -24.95 9.90
CA PHE A 363 -10.78 -24.78 10.58
C PHE A 363 -11.08 -24.26 11.99
N VAL A 364 -10.63 -24.98 13.01
CA VAL A 364 -10.69 -24.57 14.41
C VAL A 364 -9.27 -24.34 14.89
N VAL A 365 -8.92 -23.09 15.16
CA VAL A 365 -7.56 -22.66 15.50
C VAL A 365 -7.54 -22.22 16.95
N ASN A 366 -6.77 -22.93 17.78
CA ASN A 366 -6.41 -22.48 19.12
C ASN A 366 -5.06 -21.78 19.08
N VAL A 367 -4.93 -20.65 19.77
CA VAL A 367 -3.70 -19.85 19.83
C VAL A 367 -3.18 -19.76 21.27
N PRO A 368 -1.89 -19.42 21.49
CA PRO A 368 -1.36 -19.34 22.84
C PRO A 368 -1.88 -18.09 23.58
N GLU A 369 -1.92 -18.15 24.92
CA GLU A 369 -2.45 -17.08 25.78
C GLU A 369 -1.68 -15.75 25.63
N ASN A 370 -0.42 -15.81 25.20
CA ASN A 370 0.44 -14.65 24.93
C ASN A 370 0.20 -13.99 23.55
N THR A 371 -0.85 -14.41 22.82
CA THR A 371 -1.26 -13.75 21.58
C THR A 371 -1.85 -12.38 21.92
N PRO A 372 -1.34 -11.27 21.36
CA PRO A 372 -1.87 -9.94 21.65
C PRO A 372 -3.37 -9.82 21.31
N ASN A 373 -4.17 -9.29 22.24
CA ASN A 373 -5.61 -9.13 22.04
C ASN A 373 -5.98 -8.12 20.93
N THR A 374 -5.05 -7.27 20.52
CA THR A 374 -5.20 -6.37 19.39
C THR A 374 -4.95 -7.05 18.05
N ASP A 375 -4.30 -8.21 18.04
CA ASP A 375 -3.95 -8.91 16.81
C ASP A 375 -5.18 -9.60 16.20
N LYS A 376 -5.15 -9.71 14.88
CA LYS A 376 -6.06 -10.53 14.09
C LYS A 376 -5.36 -11.83 13.75
N VAL A 377 -6.10 -12.93 13.84
CA VAL A 377 -5.65 -14.24 13.35
C VAL A 377 -6.19 -14.42 11.94
N SER A 378 -5.29 -14.71 11.01
CA SER A 378 -5.59 -14.86 9.58
C SER A 378 -5.19 -16.24 9.10
N ILE A 379 -5.96 -16.77 8.15
CA ILE A 379 -5.63 -17.97 7.38
C ILE A 379 -5.26 -17.56 5.96
N GLN A 380 -4.22 -18.15 5.41
CA GLN A 380 -3.80 -17.93 4.02
C GLN A 380 -3.75 -19.28 3.31
N PHE A 381 -4.32 -19.34 2.11
CA PHE A 381 -4.37 -20.56 1.30
C PHE A 381 -3.36 -20.50 0.15
N ASN A 382 -2.89 -21.67 -0.26
CA ASN A 382 -2.00 -21.87 -1.40
C ASN A 382 -2.48 -23.04 -2.25
N SER A 383 -2.62 -22.79 -3.54
CA SER A 383 -2.96 -23.82 -4.54
C SER A 383 -2.18 -23.65 -5.84
N PHE A 384 -1.89 -22.40 -6.20
CA PHE A 384 -1.05 -22.02 -7.33
C PHE A 384 -0.10 -20.87 -6.93
N GLY A 385 0.18 -20.76 -5.62
CA GLY A 385 0.78 -19.62 -4.97
C GLY A 385 -0.05 -19.16 -3.77
N TRP A 386 0.59 -18.47 -2.81
CA TRP A 386 -0.11 -17.88 -1.67
C TRP A 386 -1.07 -16.79 -2.13
N SER A 387 -2.32 -16.88 -1.68
CA SER A 387 -3.41 -15.90 -1.85
C SER A 387 -3.32 -14.76 -0.81
N PRO A 388 -4.06 -13.66 -0.93
CA PRO A 388 -4.18 -12.70 0.16
C PRO A 388 -4.69 -13.36 1.46
N PRO A 389 -4.14 -13.04 2.65
CA PRO A 389 -4.64 -13.59 3.92
C PRO A 389 -6.09 -13.19 4.22
N ILE A 390 -6.85 -14.09 4.85
CA ILE A 390 -8.25 -13.89 5.21
C ILE A 390 -8.40 -13.94 6.73
N HIS A 391 -9.00 -12.90 7.31
CA HIS A 391 -9.30 -12.88 8.76
C HIS A 391 -10.23 -14.02 9.17
N MET A 392 -9.81 -14.78 10.17
CA MET A 392 -10.64 -15.78 10.83
C MET A 392 -11.64 -15.13 11.80
N TRP A 393 -12.63 -15.90 12.26
CA TRP A 393 -13.71 -15.45 13.13
C TRP A 393 -13.44 -15.87 14.57
N GLN A 394 -13.29 -14.90 15.45
CA GLN A 394 -13.04 -15.18 16.87
C GLN A 394 -14.31 -15.77 17.52
N THR A 395 -14.16 -16.91 18.18
CA THR A 395 -15.27 -17.64 18.85
C THR A 395 -15.13 -17.64 20.36
N SER A 396 -13.91 -17.56 20.87
CA SER A 396 -13.59 -17.28 22.27
C SER A 396 -12.26 -16.52 22.36
N GLU A 397 -11.79 -16.22 23.57
CA GLU A 397 -10.57 -15.42 23.80
C GLU A 397 -9.34 -15.96 23.04
N TYR A 398 -9.18 -17.30 22.99
CA TYR A 398 -8.02 -17.96 22.38
C TYR A 398 -8.40 -18.98 21.28
N GLN A 399 -9.61 -18.85 20.70
CA GLN A 399 -10.06 -19.73 19.63
C GLN A 399 -10.71 -18.97 18.47
N TRP A 400 -10.29 -19.32 17.26
CA TRP A 400 -10.80 -18.79 16.00
C TRP A 400 -11.33 -19.92 15.13
N THR A 401 -12.31 -19.59 14.30
CA THR A 401 -12.84 -20.49 13.29
C THR A 401 -12.85 -19.85 11.91
N TYR A 402 -12.76 -20.68 10.88
CA TYR A 402 -13.03 -20.27 9.52
C TYR A 402 -13.66 -21.45 8.79
N ARG A 403 -14.72 -21.22 8.02
CA ARG A 403 -15.35 -22.28 7.22
C ARG A 403 -15.14 -22.01 5.74
N LEU A 404 -14.39 -22.88 5.07
CA LEU A 404 -14.13 -22.83 3.65
C LEU A 404 -15.16 -23.71 2.92
N PHE A 405 -15.76 -23.19 1.85
CA PHE A 405 -16.81 -23.81 1.04
C PHE A 405 -16.33 -24.15 -0.38
N GLY A 406 -15.28 -23.47 -0.87
CA GLY A 406 -14.75 -23.73 -2.19
C GLY A 406 -13.76 -22.66 -2.67
N PRO A 407 -13.28 -22.78 -3.93
CA PRO A 407 -13.87 -23.56 -5.02
C PRO A 407 -13.26 -24.97 -5.18
N TYR A 408 -13.77 -25.96 -4.44
CA TYR A 408 -13.21 -27.33 -4.46
C TYR A 408 -13.39 -28.07 -5.80
N HIS A 409 -14.25 -27.60 -6.70
CA HIS A 409 -14.39 -28.17 -8.04
C HIS A 409 -13.16 -27.90 -8.94
N LEU A 410 -12.31 -26.92 -8.58
CA LEU A 410 -11.11 -26.56 -9.33
C LEU A 410 -9.83 -27.16 -8.71
N LEU A 411 -9.90 -27.62 -7.46
CA LEU A 411 -8.73 -27.86 -6.62
C LEU A 411 -8.85 -29.21 -5.88
N SER A 412 -7.79 -29.99 -5.91
CA SER A 412 -7.73 -31.31 -5.25
C SER A 412 -6.96 -31.31 -3.94
N LYS A 413 -5.90 -30.50 -3.86
CA LYS A 413 -5.06 -30.33 -2.67
C LYS A 413 -4.85 -28.85 -2.38
N ILE A 414 -4.97 -28.45 -1.12
CA ILE A 414 -4.82 -27.07 -0.68
C ILE A 414 -3.86 -27.04 0.50
N ASP A 415 -2.82 -26.21 0.37
CA ASP A 415 -1.91 -25.88 1.45
C ASP A 415 -2.41 -24.61 2.16
N TYR A 416 -2.18 -24.50 3.47
CA TYR A 416 -2.62 -23.33 4.24
C TYR A 416 -1.69 -23.04 5.42
N ARG A 417 -1.67 -21.77 5.86
CA ARG A 417 -0.96 -21.34 7.06
C ARG A 417 -1.78 -20.35 7.86
N ILE A 418 -1.45 -20.26 9.15
CA ILE A 418 -2.04 -19.32 10.09
C ILE A 418 -1.01 -18.26 10.42
N CYS A 419 -1.40 -16.98 10.44
CA CYS A 419 -0.51 -15.87 10.78
C CYS A 419 -1.23 -14.77 11.56
N ARG A 420 -0.47 -13.87 12.17
CA ARG A 420 -0.99 -12.68 12.87
C ARG A 420 -1.02 -11.46 11.94
N ASN A 421 -2.07 -10.65 12.02
CA ASN A 421 -2.23 -9.36 11.34
C ASN A 421 -1.95 -9.40 9.82
N ASP A 422 -2.35 -10.48 9.15
CA ASP A 422 -2.05 -10.73 7.73
C ASP A 422 -0.53 -10.73 7.39
N ALA A 423 0.35 -10.79 8.39
CA ALA A 423 1.81 -10.78 8.23
C ALA A 423 2.31 -12.21 7.99
N CYS A 424 1.68 -12.88 7.03
CA CYS A 424 1.97 -14.25 6.68
C CYS A 424 3.37 -14.34 6.03
N GLY A 425 4.24 -15.19 6.56
CA GLY A 425 5.67 -15.34 6.22
C GLY A 425 6.61 -14.84 7.31
N SER A 426 6.25 -13.72 7.94
CA SER A 426 7.02 -13.11 9.03
C SER A 426 6.46 -13.51 10.40
N ALA A 427 5.14 -13.48 10.59
CA ALA A 427 4.45 -13.78 11.85
C ALA A 427 3.53 -15.02 11.74
N ASP A 428 4.05 -16.08 11.10
CA ASP A 428 3.37 -17.38 10.94
C ASP A 428 3.27 -18.17 12.26
N ASP A 429 2.39 -19.18 12.28
CA ASP A 429 2.44 -20.28 13.25
C ASP A 429 3.84 -20.91 13.23
N GLY A 430 4.53 -20.85 14.37
CA GLY A 430 5.86 -21.42 14.55
C GLY A 430 5.85 -22.87 15.05
N SER A 431 4.67 -23.49 15.14
CA SER A 431 4.49 -24.86 15.64
C SER A 431 4.74 -25.89 14.52
N THR A 432 5.00 -27.14 14.89
CA THR A 432 5.10 -28.22 13.88
C THR A 432 3.72 -28.55 13.31
N PRO A 433 3.53 -28.64 11.98
CA PRO A 433 4.52 -28.50 10.91
C PRO A 433 4.90 -27.04 10.60
N VAL A 434 6.21 -26.75 10.58
CA VAL A 434 6.79 -25.39 10.51
C VAL A 434 6.57 -24.69 9.15
N ASN A 435 6.05 -25.39 8.13
CA ASN A 435 5.80 -24.86 6.78
C ASN A 435 4.31 -24.81 6.43
N GLY A 436 3.45 -24.78 7.45
CA GLY A 436 2.02 -24.84 7.27
C GLY A 436 1.50 -26.26 7.06
N TYR A 437 0.22 -26.32 6.70
CA TYR A 437 -0.60 -27.52 6.71
C TYR A 437 -1.13 -27.81 5.31
N SER A 438 -1.64 -29.02 5.09
CA SER A 438 -2.29 -29.41 3.84
C SER A 438 -3.54 -30.23 4.11
N PHE A 439 -4.51 -30.15 3.21
CA PHE A 439 -5.63 -31.09 3.15
C PHE A 439 -6.04 -31.38 1.70
N ASP A 440 -6.65 -32.54 1.49
CA ASP A 440 -7.26 -32.93 0.22
C ASP A 440 -8.75 -32.58 0.23
N THR A 441 -9.28 -32.11 -0.89
CA THR A 441 -10.71 -31.78 -0.99
C THR A 441 -11.53 -33.07 -1.02
N THR A 442 -12.61 -33.12 -0.24
CA THR A 442 -13.49 -34.30 -0.18
C THR A 442 -14.96 -33.88 -0.29
N SER A 443 -15.82 -34.84 -0.65
CA SER A 443 -17.28 -34.64 -0.66
C SER A 443 -17.93 -34.80 0.71
N LEU A 444 -17.13 -35.00 1.78
CA LEU A 444 -17.62 -35.12 3.15
C LEU A 444 -17.21 -33.88 3.95
N PRO A 445 -18.04 -33.42 4.91
CA PRO A 445 -17.65 -32.32 5.79
C PRO A 445 -16.41 -32.73 6.60
N GLN A 446 -15.47 -31.79 6.76
CA GLN A 446 -14.24 -32.01 7.50
C GLN A 446 -14.04 -30.91 8.54
N VAL A 447 -13.52 -31.28 9.71
CA VAL A 447 -13.07 -30.35 10.75
C VAL A 447 -11.57 -30.54 10.95
N LEU A 448 -10.81 -29.46 10.75
CA LEU A 448 -9.38 -29.38 10.92
C LEU A 448 -9.06 -28.59 12.19
N ASN A 449 -8.46 -29.27 13.17
CA ASN A 449 -8.03 -28.63 14.41
C ASN A 449 -6.57 -28.25 14.29
N VAL A 450 -6.26 -26.98 14.50
CA VAL A 450 -4.92 -26.40 14.49
C VAL A 450 -4.62 -25.85 15.87
N ASN A 451 -3.49 -26.25 16.44
CA ASN A 451 -3.03 -25.73 17.72
C ASN A 451 -1.73 -24.96 17.50
N VAL A 452 -1.86 -23.64 17.42
CA VAL A 452 -0.71 -22.74 17.45
C VAL A 452 -0.21 -22.71 18.88
N THR A 453 0.98 -23.26 19.11
CA THR A 453 1.65 -23.27 20.42
C THR A 453 2.62 -22.11 20.58
N GLN A 454 3.12 -21.56 19.46
CA GLN A 454 4.01 -20.41 19.41
C GLN A 454 3.88 -19.69 18.07
N TRP A 455 4.19 -18.39 18.07
CA TRP A 455 4.26 -17.58 16.86
C TRP A 455 5.71 -17.35 16.46
N LYS A 456 6.01 -17.42 15.15
CA LYS A 456 7.34 -17.09 14.61
C LYS A 456 7.73 -15.67 15.04
N GLY A 457 8.93 -15.54 15.61
CA GLY A 457 9.46 -14.26 16.07
C GLY A 457 8.66 -13.63 17.23
N TRP A 458 7.98 -14.40 18.08
CA TRP A 458 7.25 -13.82 19.22
C TRP A 458 7.39 -14.67 20.48
N ASN A 459 8.22 -14.18 21.40
CA ASN A 459 8.41 -14.80 22.69
C ASN A 459 8.48 -13.74 23.80
N GLN A 460 7.42 -13.60 24.59
CA GLN A 460 7.34 -12.58 25.64
C GLN A 460 8.11 -12.91 26.93
N GLU A 461 8.80 -14.06 27.01
CA GLU A 461 9.54 -14.46 28.23
C GLU A 461 10.86 -13.70 28.46
N ILE A 462 11.16 -12.68 27.65
CA ILE A 462 12.40 -11.90 27.80
C ILE A 462 12.18 -10.83 28.87
N GLU A 463 12.86 -10.99 30.02
CA GLU A 463 12.85 -9.98 31.08
C GLU A 463 13.34 -8.62 30.55
N ALA A 464 12.67 -7.54 30.95
CA ALA A 464 13.09 -6.20 30.61
C ALA A 464 14.49 -5.95 31.20
N PRO A 465 15.47 -5.49 30.39
CA PRO A 465 16.80 -5.22 30.89
C PRO A 465 16.77 -4.11 31.94
N SER A 466 17.57 -4.26 33.01
CA SER A 466 17.67 -3.23 34.04
C SER A 466 18.43 -2.02 33.48
N LEU A 467 17.74 -0.90 33.30
CA LEU A 467 18.37 0.35 32.88
C LEU A 467 19.01 1.03 34.10
N ILE A 468 20.31 1.31 34.02
CA ILE A 468 20.96 2.22 34.97
C ILE A 468 20.43 3.62 34.67
N ALA A 469 19.82 4.26 35.67
CA ALA A 469 19.10 5.53 35.52
C ALA A 469 20.04 6.73 35.72
N PRO A 470 20.46 7.45 34.66
CA PRO A 470 21.11 8.75 34.81
C PRO A 470 20.08 9.84 35.15
N GLU A 471 20.57 11.04 35.49
CA GLU A 471 19.74 12.24 35.50
C GLU A 471 19.37 12.60 34.06
N ILE A 472 18.06 12.66 33.76
CA ILE A 472 17.56 12.94 32.41
C ILE A 472 17.24 14.42 32.27
N ILE A 473 17.85 15.07 31.28
CA ILE A 473 17.64 16.48 30.97
C ILE A 473 16.30 16.62 30.24
N ASN A 474 15.40 17.41 30.83
CA ASN A 474 14.14 17.78 30.19
C ASN A 474 14.41 18.74 29.01
N ARG A 475 14.01 18.33 27.81
CA ARG A 475 14.16 19.03 26.53
C ARG A 475 12.87 19.75 26.10
N GLY A 476 11.79 19.60 26.86
CA GLY A 476 10.50 20.23 26.62
C GLY A 476 9.66 19.57 25.52
N PRO A 477 8.43 20.05 25.31
CA PRO A 477 7.46 19.43 24.39
C PRO A 477 7.81 19.57 22.90
N ASP A 478 8.76 20.45 22.57
CA ASP A 478 9.21 20.67 21.19
C ASP A 478 10.29 19.67 20.76
N PHE A 479 10.89 18.92 21.71
CA PHE A 479 11.81 17.84 21.39
C PHE A 479 11.11 16.74 20.60
N ILE A 480 11.71 16.29 19.51
CA ILE A 480 11.13 15.25 18.67
C ILE A 480 11.46 13.89 19.29
N ALA A 481 10.44 13.21 19.78
CA ALA A 481 10.49 11.84 20.25
C ALA A 481 9.70 11.00 19.24
N GLY A 482 10.40 10.43 18.26
CA GLY A 482 9.76 9.91 17.06
C GLY A 482 10.13 8.49 16.68
N PHE A 483 9.33 7.97 15.75
CA PHE A 483 9.58 6.74 15.01
C PHE A 483 9.42 7.01 13.52
N ALA A 484 10.12 6.26 12.68
CA ALA A 484 9.86 6.18 11.24
C ALA A 484 9.30 4.80 10.92
N PHE A 485 8.25 4.74 10.10
CA PHE A 485 7.75 3.45 9.63
C PHE A 485 8.77 2.73 8.77
N SER A 486 8.72 1.40 8.82
CA SER A 486 9.54 0.56 7.97
C SER A 486 9.32 0.81 6.50
N ASP A 487 10.41 0.64 5.78
CA ASP A 487 10.52 0.85 4.35
C ASP A 487 9.86 -0.26 3.52
N ASN A 488 9.48 -1.36 4.18
CA ASN A 488 8.80 -2.49 3.59
C ASN A 488 7.26 -2.29 3.59
N TYR A 489 6.77 -1.38 2.75
CA TYR A 489 5.33 -1.22 2.56
C TYR A 489 4.72 -2.49 1.94
N ASN A 490 3.55 -2.88 2.43
CA ASN A 490 2.68 -3.82 1.74
C ASN A 490 1.23 -3.35 1.79
N VAL A 491 0.37 -3.97 0.99
CA VAL A 491 -1.04 -3.60 0.89
C VAL A 491 -1.82 -3.77 2.19
N ASN A 492 -1.31 -4.44 3.22
CA ASN A 492 -1.99 -4.49 4.52
C ASN A 492 -1.59 -3.34 5.45
N THR A 493 -0.49 -2.63 5.18
CA THR A 493 0.04 -1.58 6.06
C THR A 493 -1.02 -0.57 6.53
N PRO A 494 -1.83 0.08 5.65
CA PRO A 494 -2.81 1.09 6.10
C PRO A 494 -3.92 0.54 7.01
N LEU A 495 -4.12 -0.78 7.03
CA LEU A 495 -5.09 -1.43 7.93
C LEU A 495 -4.57 -1.46 9.37
N TYR A 496 -3.26 -1.66 9.55
CA TYR A 496 -2.65 -1.97 10.84
C TYR A 496 -1.95 -0.79 11.52
N VAL A 497 -1.72 0.32 10.81
CA VAL A 497 -1.04 1.52 11.35
C VAL A 497 -1.66 2.07 12.64
N GLU A 498 -2.96 1.91 12.89
CA GLU A 498 -3.57 2.41 14.14
C GLU A 498 -3.04 1.71 15.39
N SER A 499 -2.77 0.40 15.28
CA SER A 499 -2.18 -0.38 16.38
C SER A 499 -0.74 0.04 16.63
N ALA A 500 0.00 0.36 15.57
CA ALA A 500 1.34 0.92 15.64
C ALA A 500 1.35 2.29 16.35
N TYR A 501 0.47 3.21 15.94
CA TYR A 501 0.34 4.52 16.57
C TYR A 501 0.02 4.44 18.06
N LYS A 502 -0.86 3.52 18.47
CA LYS A 502 -1.15 3.29 19.88
C LYS A 502 0.07 2.84 20.68
N ASN A 503 0.92 1.97 20.11
CA ASN A 503 2.15 1.53 20.78
C ASN A 503 3.20 2.66 20.84
N ILE A 504 3.34 3.43 19.76
CA ILE A 504 4.18 4.64 19.69
C ILE A 504 3.76 5.65 20.78
N LEU A 505 2.47 5.94 20.89
CA LEU A 505 1.94 6.82 21.95
C LEU A 505 2.11 6.23 23.35
N GLY A 506 2.08 4.89 23.48
CA GLY A 506 2.33 4.18 24.73
C GLY A 506 3.72 4.44 25.33
N VAL A 507 4.71 4.81 24.50
CA VAL A 507 6.04 5.26 24.96
C VAL A 507 6.20 6.78 24.95
N ASN A 508 5.10 7.52 24.88
CA ASN A 508 5.07 8.99 24.89
C ASN A 508 5.78 9.65 23.69
N ALA A 509 5.98 8.92 22.59
CA ALA A 509 6.44 9.53 21.35
C ALA A 509 5.40 10.50 20.79
N ASN A 510 5.87 11.55 20.12
CA ASN A 510 5.04 12.64 19.61
C ASN A 510 5.06 12.78 18.09
N THR A 511 5.96 12.10 17.39
CA THR A 511 6.15 12.23 15.94
C THR A 511 6.23 10.88 15.25
N ILE A 512 5.63 10.77 14.07
CA ILE A 512 5.84 9.66 13.13
C ILE A 512 6.33 10.17 11.78
N VAL A 513 7.37 9.54 11.25
CA VAL A 513 7.81 9.70 9.86
C VAL A 513 7.16 8.60 9.02
N ILE A 514 6.48 8.99 7.94
CA ILE A 514 5.83 8.08 7.01
C ILE A 514 6.57 8.12 5.66
N PRO A 515 7.11 6.99 5.18
CA PRO A 515 7.77 6.93 3.89
C PRO A 515 6.75 7.02 2.74
N VAL A 516 7.10 7.80 1.72
CA VAL A 516 6.40 7.88 0.44
C VAL A 516 7.30 7.18 -0.57
N LYS A 517 6.80 6.19 -1.32
CA LYS A 517 7.67 5.35 -2.18
C LYS A 517 7.27 5.36 -3.64
N TRP A 518 8.23 5.63 -4.51
CA TRP A 518 8.17 5.36 -5.96
C TRP A 518 9.26 4.37 -6.33
N THR A 519 9.03 3.53 -7.33
CA THR A 519 10.05 2.58 -7.81
C THR A 519 10.75 3.12 -9.04
N LEU A 520 12.09 3.16 -9.03
CA LEU A 520 12.91 3.29 -10.23
C LEU A 520 12.86 1.97 -11.01
N GLN A 521 11.96 1.89 -11.99
CA GLN A 521 11.65 0.66 -12.72
C GLN A 521 12.65 0.36 -13.84
N SER A 522 13.23 1.41 -14.42
CA SER A 522 14.16 1.30 -15.56
C SER A 522 14.97 2.60 -15.68
N LEU A 523 16.15 2.49 -16.29
CA LEU A 523 17.05 3.57 -16.72
C LEU A 523 17.23 3.63 -18.25
N ASN A 524 16.64 2.68 -18.97
CA ASN A 524 16.60 2.68 -20.43
C ASN A 524 15.21 2.25 -20.97
N PRO A 525 14.28 3.21 -21.18
CA PRO A 525 14.31 4.60 -20.75
C PRO A 525 14.09 4.73 -19.24
N VAL A 526 14.28 5.93 -18.70
CA VAL A 526 14.10 6.19 -17.28
C VAL A 526 12.61 6.19 -16.92
N VAL A 527 12.23 5.33 -15.97
CA VAL A 527 10.86 5.23 -15.45
C VAL A 527 10.92 5.22 -13.92
N LEU A 528 10.34 6.24 -13.30
CA LEU A 528 10.24 6.40 -11.85
C LEU A 528 8.79 6.79 -11.51
N SER A 529 8.06 5.86 -10.89
CA SER A 529 6.62 6.01 -10.58
C SER A 529 6.18 4.95 -9.56
N PRO A 530 5.00 5.09 -8.92
CA PRO A 530 4.50 4.05 -8.02
C PRO A 530 4.05 2.81 -8.79
N ILE A 531 4.34 1.63 -8.25
CA ILE A 531 3.84 0.33 -8.73
C ILE A 531 2.63 -0.07 -7.88
N THR A 532 1.51 -0.39 -8.52
CA THR A 532 0.29 -0.88 -7.84
C THR A 532 0.54 -2.13 -7.04
N GLY A 533 -0.08 -2.23 -5.86
CA GLY A 533 0.10 -3.39 -4.98
C GLY A 533 1.46 -3.51 -4.31
N ARG A 534 2.47 -2.70 -4.70
CA ARG A 534 3.82 -2.70 -4.11
C ARG A 534 4.18 -1.39 -3.42
N ASN A 535 3.77 -0.25 -3.95
CA ASN A 535 4.02 1.06 -3.35
C ASN A 535 2.72 1.65 -2.77
N PRO A 536 2.79 2.49 -1.72
CA PRO A 536 1.63 3.21 -1.22
C PRO A 536 1.15 4.21 -2.28
N LEU A 537 -0.13 4.14 -2.65
CA LEU A 537 -0.74 5.16 -3.50
C LEU A 537 -1.08 6.41 -2.68
N TRP A 538 -1.42 7.51 -3.36
CA TRP A 538 -1.82 8.76 -2.68
C TRP A 538 -2.88 8.53 -1.59
N LYS A 539 -3.87 7.66 -1.86
CA LYS A 539 -4.95 7.33 -0.93
C LYS A 539 -4.49 6.51 0.27
N ASP A 540 -3.52 5.60 0.09
CA ASP A 540 -2.91 4.88 1.20
C ASP A 540 -2.22 5.87 2.15
N LEU A 541 -1.47 6.82 1.59
CA LEU A 541 -0.75 7.84 2.37
C LEU A 541 -1.71 8.78 3.10
N VAL A 542 -2.75 9.30 2.41
CA VAL A 542 -3.78 10.14 3.04
C VAL A 542 -4.43 9.41 4.22
N LEU A 543 -4.80 8.13 4.05
CA LEU A 543 -5.41 7.34 5.11
C LEU A 543 -4.47 7.17 6.32
N MET A 544 -3.20 6.85 6.09
CA MET A 544 -2.21 6.68 7.16
C MET A 544 -1.96 8.01 7.90
N ILE A 545 -1.81 9.12 7.17
CA ILE A 545 -1.61 10.46 7.75
C ILE A 545 -2.83 10.87 8.60
N GLN A 546 -4.04 10.69 8.09
CA GLN A 546 -5.28 10.99 8.83
C GLN A 546 -5.37 10.19 10.13
N LYS A 547 -5.05 8.89 10.07
CA LYS A 547 -5.04 8.01 11.26
C LYS A 547 -4.03 8.47 12.31
N ALA A 548 -2.85 8.96 11.91
CA ALA A 548 -1.85 9.52 12.83
C ALA A 548 -2.34 10.84 13.45
N GLN A 549 -2.81 11.78 12.61
CA GLN A 549 -3.29 13.09 13.06
C GLN A 549 -4.50 12.98 14.00
N ASN A 550 -5.41 12.03 13.76
CA ASN A 550 -6.55 11.74 14.64
C ASN A 550 -6.12 11.26 16.05
N GLN A 551 -4.90 10.75 16.19
CA GLN A 551 -4.31 10.39 17.49
C GLN A 551 -3.37 11.48 18.04
N ASN A 552 -3.37 12.68 17.44
CA ASN A 552 -2.51 13.82 17.77
C ASN A 552 -1.00 13.56 17.61
N LEU A 553 -0.61 12.62 16.76
CA LEU A 553 0.80 12.49 16.36
C LEU A 553 1.16 13.57 15.33
N LYS A 554 2.33 14.18 15.51
CA LYS A 554 2.97 14.98 14.48
C LYS A 554 3.39 14.05 13.34
N VAL A 555 3.19 14.47 12.10
CA VAL A 555 3.51 13.66 10.92
C VAL A 555 4.57 14.36 10.10
N TRP A 556 5.62 13.63 9.75
CA TRP A 556 6.58 14.01 8.72
C TRP A 556 6.54 13.00 7.56
N LEU A 557 6.84 13.44 6.33
CA LEU A 557 6.98 12.55 5.17
C LEU A 557 8.44 12.40 4.76
N SER A 558 8.80 11.24 4.22
CA SER A 558 10.12 10.94 3.65
C SER A 558 9.94 10.35 2.25
N PRO A 559 10.17 11.09 1.14
CA PRO A 559 10.12 10.52 -0.21
C PRO A 559 11.36 9.66 -0.49
N GLU A 560 11.16 8.36 -0.63
CA GLU A 560 12.19 7.36 -0.86
C GLU A 560 12.00 6.68 -2.22
N ILE A 561 13.13 6.40 -2.88
CA ILE A 561 13.14 5.70 -4.17
C ILE A 561 13.49 4.24 -3.92
N GLU A 562 12.66 3.33 -4.39
CA GLU A 562 12.95 1.89 -4.40
C GLU A 562 13.60 1.52 -5.74
N MET A 563 14.69 0.74 -5.75
CA MET A 563 15.28 0.28 -7.00
C MET A 563 14.72 -1.08 -7.44
N SER A 564 14.25 -1.16 -8.68
CA SER A 564 13.87 -2.46 -9.27
C SER A 564 15.11 -3.29 -9.65
N PRO A 565 15.01 -4.64 -9.67
CA PRO A 565 16.10 -5.49 -10.17
C PRO A 565 16.58 -5.12 -11.58
N ILE A 566 15.66 -4.66 -12.45
CA ILE A 566 15.99 -4.23 -13.81
C ILE A 566 16.88 -2.98 -13.78
N SER A 567 16.50 -1.96 -13.01
CA SER A 567 17.30 -0.73 -12.88
C SER A 567 18.70 -1.00 -12.31
N VAL A 568 18.80 -1.90 -11.32
CA VAL A 568 20.09 -2.33 -10.75
C VAL A 568 20.94 -3.01 -11.82
N MET A 569 20.36 -3.94 -12.59
CA MET A 569 21.04 -4.64 -13.67
C MET A 569 21.52 -3.66 -14.76
N GLN A 570 20.70 -2.67 -15.14
CA GLN A 570 21.05 -1.64 -16.11
C GLN A 570 22.22 -0.77 -15.65
N LEU A 571 22.28 -0.41 -14.37
CA LEU A 571 23.43 0.29 -13.78
C LEU A 571 24.72 -0.54 -13.88
N ILE A 572 24.65 -1.83 -13.53
CA ILE A 572 25.78 -2.76 -13.56
C ILE A 572 26.28 -2.98 -15.00
N GLN A 573 25.36 -3.16 -15.94
CA GLN A 573 25.67 -3.47 -17.34
C GLN A 573 25.92 -2.21 -18.19
N GLN A 574 25.76 -1.02 -17.63
CA GLN A 574 25.81 0.26 -18.34
C GLN A 574 24.80 0.35 -19.50
N ASP A 575 23.66 -0.35 -19.38
CA ASP A 575 22.54 -0.27 -20.32
C ASP A 575 21.65 0.92 -19.97
N LEU A 576 22.15 2.12 -20.26
CA LEU A 576 21.54 3.39 -19.87
C LEU A 576 21.15 4.20 -21.10
N GLN A 577 20.00 4.88 -21.05
CA GLN A 577 19.58 5.81 -22.10
C GLN A 577 20.56 7.00 -22.19
N THR A 578 20.84 7.55 -23.37
CA THR A 578 21.83 8.65 -23.55
C THR A 578 21.63 9.86 -22.62
N ASN A 579 20.39 10.20 -22.27
CA ASN A 579 20.04 11.33 -21.38
C ASN A 579 19.41 10.86 -20.06
N TRP A 580 19.79 9.66 -19.57
CA TRP A 580 19.18 9.07 -18.39
C TRP A 580 19.30 9.99 -17.15
N GLN A 581 20.40 10.71 -17.01
CA GLN A 581 20.63 11.61 -15.88
C GLN A 581 19.63 12.77 -15.85
N GLN A 582 19.40 13.42 -17.01
CA GLN A 582 18.43 14.51 -17.11
C GLN A 582 17.00 14.01 -16.94
N ASN A 583 16.67 12.84 -17.50
CA ASN A 583 15.35 12.24 -17.36
C ASN A 583 15.08 11.83 -15.91
N PHE A 584 16.07 11.22 -15.24
CA PHE A 584 15.99 10.92 -13.82
C PHE A 584 15.83 12.18 -12.97
N SER A 585 16.63 13.22 -13.22
CA SER A 585 16.53 14.51 -12.53
C SER A 585 15.13 15.14 -12.64
N SER A 586 14.53 15.08 -13.84
CA SER A 586 13.17 15.57 -14.07
C SER A 586 12.14 14.78 -13.25
N LEU A 587 12.20 13.45 -13.28
CA LEU A 587 11.26 12.59 -12.56
C LEU A 587 11.45 12.64 -11.04
N ASN A 588 12.70 12.75 -10.57
CA ASN A 588 13.02 12.96 -9.17
C ASN A 588 12.46 14.30 -8.66
N THR A 589 12.57 15.36 -9.48
CA THR A 589 11.92 16.65 -9.17
C THR A 589 10.41 16.53 -9.04
N GLU A 590 9.75 15.78 -9.94
CA GLU A 590 8.32 15.51 -9.84
C GLU A 590 7.96 14.75 -8.56
N PHE A 591 8.78 13.77 -8.17
CA PHE A 591 8.59 13.02 -6.94
C PHE A 591 8.73 13.88 -5.68
N MET A 592 9.74 14.76 -5.66
CA MET A 592 9.95 15.68 -4.54
C MET A 592 8.79 16.67 -4.39
N ILE A 593 8.27 17.18 -5.52
CA ILE A 593 7.10 18.06 -5.55
C ILE A 593 5.84 17.32 -5.11
N PHE A 594 5.68 16.05 -5.52
CA PHE A 594 4.58 15.20 -5.07
C PHE A 594 4.53 15.09 -3.54
N ALA A 595 5.68 14.86 -2.90
CA ALA A 595 5.76 14.81 -1.44
C ALA A 595 5.44 16.16 -0.77
N ALA A 596 5.95 17.27 -1.32
CA ALA A 596 5.63 18.62 -0.83
C ALA A 596 4.14 18.94 -0.94
N ASP A 597 3.51 18.54 -2.04
CA ASP A 597 2.09 18.79 -2.30
C ASP A 597 1.20 17.95 -1.39
N LEU A 598 1.54 16.69 -1.18
CA LEU A 598 0.86 15.84 -0.21
C LEU A 598 0.99 16.41 1.20
N ALA A 599 2.20 16.84 1.57
CA ALA A 599 2.49 17.43 2.86
C ALA A 599 1.65 18.69 3.12
N ASN A 600 1.57 19.58 2.12
CA ASN A 600 0.75 20.77 2.20
C ASN A 600 -0.75 20.45 2.22
N TYR A 601 -1.20 19.53 1.36
CA TYR A 601 -2.59 19.08 1.29
C TYR A 601 -3.10 18.52 2.62
N MET A 602 -2.25 17.75 3.31
CA MET A 602 -2.55 17.13 4.60
C MET A 602 -2.18 18.01 5.81
N ASN A 603 -1.66 19.22 5.59
CA ASN A 603 -1.21 20.14 6.64
C ASN A 603 -0.25 19.47 7.65
N ILE A 604 0.78 18.77 7.16
CA ILE A 604 1.75 18.09 8.03
C ILE A 604 2.91 19.00 8.44
N GLU A 605 3.68 18.59 9.45
CA GLU A 605 4.67 19.45 10.11
C GLU A 605 6.01 19.56 9.37
N GLY A 606 6.41 18.52 8.64
CA GLY A 606 7.68 18.52 7.92
C GLY A 606 7.84 17.45 6.85
N VAL A 607 8.86 17.62 6.00
CA VAL A 607 9.27 16.65 4.97
C VAL A 607 10.78 16.47 5.06
N ILE A 608 11.26 15.23 5.05
CA ILE A 608 12.67 14.87 5.10
C ILE A 608 13.09 14.38 3.70
N TYR A 609 13.86 15.17 2.96
CA TYR A 609 14.36 14.74 1.65
C TYR A 609 15.65 13.93 1.80
N PRO A 610 15.71 12.68 1.32
CA PRO A 610 16.94 11.92 1.36
C PRO A 610 17.95 12.46 0.35
N THR A 611 19.22 12.35 0.69
CA THR A 611 20.34 12.68 -0.21
C THR A 611 20.90 11.46 -0.95
N ASP A 612 20.29 10.29 -0.76
CA ASP A 612 20.72 9.00 -1.30
C ASP A 612 19.50 8.07 -1.50
N ILE A 613 19.65 6.99 -2.30
CA ILE A 613 18.58 6.01 -2.60
C ILE A 613 18.73 4.72 -1.80
N LEU A 614 19.92 4.11 -1.86
CA LEU A 614 20.29 2.82 -1.29
C LEU A 614 21.81 2.73 -1.26
N HIS A 615 22.47 2.37 -0.16
CA HIS A 615 23.93 2.45 -0.05
C HIS A 615 24.76 1.42 -0.88
N LEU A 616 24.63 1.43 -2.22
CA LEU A 616 25.33 0.57 -3.18
C LEU A 616 26.65 1.18 -3.68
N TYR A 617 27.50 1.59 -2.75
CA TYR A 617 28.75 2.32 -3.05
C TYR A 617 29.73 1.61 -3.99
N LYS A 618 29.56 0.29 -4.22
CA LYS A 618 30.39 -0.52 -5.11
C LYS A 618 30.00 -0.40 -6.60
N ILE A 619 28.89 0.25 -6.93
CA ILE A 619 28.43 0.39 -8.32
C ILE A 619 28.84 1.76 -8.87
N GLU A 620 29.68 1.79 -9.91
CA GLU A 620 30.33 3.00 -10.46
C GLU A 620 29.33 4.14 -10.81
N ASN A 621 28.18 3.80 -11.39
CA ASN A 621 27.15 4.76 -11.77
C ASN A 621 26.15 5.09 -10.65
N TYR A 622 26.22 4.41 -9.51
CA TYR A 622 25.32 4.65 -8.39
C TYR A 622 25.56 6.03 -7.76
N ALA A 623 26.83 6.43 -7.60
CA ALA A 623 27.19 7.74 -7.06
C ALA A 623 26.53 8.91 -7.82
N SER A 624 26.32 8.76 -9.13
CA SER A 624 25.65 9.78 -9.95
C SER A 624 24.17 9.96 -9.59
N LEU A 625 23.46 8.94 -9.11
CA LEU A 625 22.05 9.08 -8.70
C LEU A 625 21.94 9.97 -7.45
N SER A 626 22.76 9.70 -6.43
CA SER A 626 22.81 10.49 -5.20
C SER A 626 23.22 11.93 -5.46
N GLU A 627 24.22 12.15 -6.33
CA GLU A 627 24.64 13.49 -6.75
C GLU A 627 23.51 14.25 -7.46
N ILE A 628 22.75 13.58 -8.33
CA ILE A 628 21.57 14.18 -8.98
C ILE A 628 20.51 14.53 -7.94
N MET A 629 20.19 13.65 -6.99
CA MET A 629 19.20 13.94 -5.95
C MET A 629 19.59 15.15 -5.09
N ILE A 630 20.87 15.25 -4.69
CA ILE A 630 21.40 16.40 -3.97
C ILE A 630 21.27 17.67 -4.83
N SER A 631 21.69 17.62 -6.08
CA SER A 631 21.63 18.75 -7.02
C SER A 631 20.18 19.20 -7.26
N ASP A 632 19.27 18.27 -7.47
CA ASP A 632 17.84 18.54 -7.67
C ASP A 632 17.27 19.20 -6.43
N THR A 633 17.52 18.65 -5.24
CA THR A 633 17.07 19.22 -3.96
C THR A 633 17.54 20.67 -3.80
N ILE A 634 18.82 20.94 -4.06
CA ILE A 634 19.37 22.31 -4.03
C ILE A 634 18.63 23.22 -5.02
N SER A 635 18.45 22.76 -6.26
CA SER A 635 17.84 23.57 -7.31
C SER A 635 16.35 23.84 -7.08
N GLN A 636 15.66 22.89 -6.43
CA GLN A 636 14.21 22.91 -6.24
C GLN A 636 13.79 23.38 -4.85
N ILE A 637 14.70 23.60 -3.89
CA ILE A 637 14.34 23.97 -2.51
C ILE A 637 13.43 25.19 -2.42
N SER A 638 13.66 26.21 -3.26
CA SER A 638 12.81 27.41 -3.31
C SER A 638 11.41 27.10 -3.83
N ASN A 639 11.31 26.22 -4.82
CA ASN A 639 10.04 25.75 -5.36
C ASN A 639 9.30 24.93 -4.29
N ILE A 640 9.96 23.93 -3.68
CA ILE A 640 9.44 23.13 -2.57
C ILE A 640 8.87 24.03 -1.46
N LYS A 641 9.65 25.00 -0.98
CA LYS A 641 9.22 25.94 0.07
C LYS A 641 8.06 26.87 -0.34
N SER A 642 7.87 27.12 -1.62
CA SER A 642 6.71 27.87 -2.13
C SER A 642 5.42 27.03 -2.13
N ARG A 643 5.56 25.70 -2.24
CA ARG A 643 4.45 24.73 -2.27
C ARG A 643 4.11 24.20 -0.89
N PHE A 644 5.10 24.09 -0.02
CA PHE A 644 4.99 23.63 1.36
C PHE A 644 5.74 24.59 2.29
N THR A 645 4.99 25.35 3.08
CA THR A 645 5.54 26.45 3.90
C THR A 645 6.04 26.02 5.28
N ASN A 646 5.84 24.75 5.65
CA ASN A 646 6.33 24.20 6.92
C ASN A 646 7.80 23.72 6.76
N ARG A 647 8.27 22.82 7.62
CA ARG A 647 9.70 22.54 7.76
C ARG A 647 10.21 21.55 6.72
N VAL A 648 11.26 21.92 6.01
CA VAL A 648 11.97 21.05 5.08
C VAL A 648 13.29 20.61 5.71
N PHE A 649 13.49 19.31 5.85
CA PHE A 649 14.70 18.69 6.36
C PHE A 649 15.40 17.90 5.26
N ILE A 650 16.67 17.54 5.50
CA ILE A 650 17.40 16.57 4.68
C ILE A 650 17.86 15.40 5.54
N SER A 651 17.86 14.20 4.97
CA SER A 651 18.50 13.02 5.57
C SER A 651 19.98 12.99 5.21
N LEU A 652 20.85 12.63 6.16
CA LEU A 652 22.30 12.55 6.01
C LEU A 652 22.83 11.24 6.63
N GLY A 653 23.81 10.62 5.97
CA GLY A 653 24.55 9.44 6.47
C GLY A 653 26.03 9.74 6.78
N ASP A 654 26.88 8.71 6.83
CA ASP A 654 28.27 8.81 7.35
C ASP A 654 29.26 9.61 6.52
N ASN A 655 28.91 10.06 5.31
CA ASN A 655 29.77 10.95 4.54
C ASN A 655 29.00 12.23 4.17
N PRO A 656 28.58 13.04 5.15
CA PRO A 656 27.92 14.28 4.88
C PRO A 656 29.00 15.27 4.42
N LYS A 657 29.36 15.20 3.14
CA LYS A 657 29.82 16.38 2.41
C LYS A 657 28.70 16.96 1.55
N PRO A 658 27.46 17.15 2.07
CA PRO A 658 26.46 17.86 1.28
C PRO A 658 27.00 19.26 1.03
N ALA A 659 26.67 19.80 -0.12
CA ALA A 659 27.16 21.12 -0.50
C ALA A 659 26.66 22.17 0.53
N PRO A 660 27.51 23.11 1.00
CA PRO A 660 27.13 24.09 2.03
C PRO A 660 25.85 24.86 1.74
N ASN A 661 25.57 25.13 0.47
CA ASN A 661 24.34 25.77 0.02
C ASN A 661 23.08 24.94 0.28
N LEU A 662 23.15 23.60 0.25
CA LEU A 662 22.04 22.73 0.65
C LEU A 662 21.75 22.90 2.14
N LEU A 663 22.81 22.82 2.95
CA LEU A 663 22.71 22.89 4.42
C LEU A 663 22.14 24.24 4.89
N GLU A 664 22.50 25.34 4.21
CA GLU A 664 21.96 26.67 4.50
C GLU A 664 20.47 26.81 4.14
N ALA A 665 20.04 26.16 3.04
CA ALA A 665 18.72 26.34 2.45
C ALA A 665 17.59 25.59 3.19
N VAL A 666 17.91 24.49 3.89
CA VAL A 666 16.93 23.65 4.60
C VAL A 666 16.72 24.11 6.05
N ASP A 667 15.69 23.59 6.73
CA ASP A 667 15.29 24.01 8.07
C ASP A 667 15.88 23.15 9.19
N GLY A 668 16.55 22.04 8.86
CA GLY A 668 17.19 21.13 9.81
C GLY A 668 17.76 19.89 9.14
N PHE A 669 18.47 19.10 9.95
CA PHE A 669 19.16 17.90 9.50
C PHE A 669 18.66 16.69 10.26
N VAL A 670 18.40 15.61 9.53
CA VAL A 670 18.10 14.29 10.09
C VAL A 670 19.29 13.41 9.77
N PHE A 671 20.02 12.96 10.79
CA PHE A 671 21.29 12.27 10.61
C PHE A 671 21.19 10.83 11.11
N THR A 672 21.56 9.84 10.30
CA THR A 672 21.62 8.42 10.67
C THR A 672 23.09 8.03 10.90
N PRO A 673 23.56 7.89 12.16
CA PRO A 673 24.92 7.45 12.44
C PRO A 673 25.12 5.97 12.12
N LYS A 674 26.21 5.63 11.40
CA LYS A 674 26.76 4.27 11.40
C LYS A 674 28.13 4.30 12.06
N ILE A 675 28.13 3.79 13.28
CA ILE A 675 29.29 3.82 14.16
C ILE A 675 29.83 2.40 14.22
N ASN A 676 31.10 2.22 13.87
CA ASN A 676 31.83 1.02 14.21
C ASN A 676 32.34 1.16 15.65
N PHE A 677 31.66 0.53 16.60
CA PHE A 677 31.96 0.56 18.03
C PHE A 677 33.18 -0.29 18.42
N VAL A 678 33.79 -1.00 17.47
CA VAL A 678 34.89 -1.94 17.71
C VAL A 678 36.22 -1.39 17.21
N GLU A 679 36.24 -0.79 16.02
CA GLU A 679 37.48 -0.47 15.29
C GLU A 679 37.59 0.99 14.83
N SER A 680 36.57 1.84 15.03
CA SER A 680 36.64 3.25 14.59
C SER A 680 37.59 4.11 15.43
N GLU A 681 37.92 5.30 14.93
CA GLU A 681 38.71 6.30 15.67
C GLU A 681 37.98 6.87 16.89
N TYR A 682 36.66 6.69 16.98
CA TYR A 682 35.82 7.19 18.06
C TYR A 682 35.67 6.20 19.23
N VAL A 683 36.25 4.99 19.14
CA VAL A 683 36.10 3.94 20.15
C VAL A 683 36.58 4.41 21.52
N GLY A 684 35.64 4.45 22.47
CA GLY A 684 35.83 4.82 23.86
C GLY A 684 35.94 3.61 24.80
N GLU A 685 35.76 3.86 26.10
CA GLU A 685 35.78 2.81 27.14
C GLU A 685 34.53 1.92 27.08
N ASP A 686 33.42 2.46 26.57
CA ASP A 686 32.13 1.81 26.41
C ASP A 686 31.37 2.37 25.20
N TYR A 687 30.19 1.80 24.92
CA TYR A 687 29.36 2.25 23.79
C TYR A 687 28.88 3.70 23.94
N GLN A 688 28.61 4.19 25.17
CA GLN A 688 28.16 5.56 25.40
C GLN A 688 29.26 6.57 25.03
N SER A 689 30.47 6.37 25.56
CA SER A 689 31.62 7.23 25.29
C SER A 689 32.01 7.20 23.81
N THR A 690 31.92 6.04 23.16
CA THR A 690 32.09 5.90 21.71
C THR A 690 31.07 6.74 20.93
N TYR A 691 29.79 6.61 21.28
CA TYR A 691 28.72 7.36 20.63
C TYR A 691 28.88 8.87 20.84
N LYS A 692 29.23 9.28 22.06
CA LYS A 692 29.45 10.69 22.42
C LYS A 692 30.62 11.29 21.65
N ALA A 693 31.73 10.57 21.53
CA ALA A 693 32.87 11.00 20.72
C ALA A 693 32.45 11.22 19.26
N TYR A 694 31.68 10.29 18.67
CA TYR A 694 31.14 10.46 17.32
C TYR A 694 30.23 11.69 17.19
N LEU A 695 29.31 11.90 18.15
CA LEU A 695 28.44 13.09 18.16
C LEU A 695 29.25 14.40 18.18
N ASP A 696 30.25 14.50 19.06
CA ASP A 696 31.02 15.73 19.26
C ASP A 696 32.04 15.98 18.15
N GLU A 697 32.82 14.96 17.81
CA GLU A 697 33.96 15.11 16.90
C GLU A 697 33.50 15.12 15.45
N TYR A 698 32.45 14.36 15.11
CA TYR A 698 31.92 14.27 13.76
C TYR A 698 30.71 15.18 13.54
N ILE A 699 29.57 14.88 14.17
CA ILE A 699 28.31 15.55 13.83
C ILE A 699 28.37 17.04 14.19
N TYR A 700 28.76 17.37 15.43
CA TYR A 700 28.80 18.75 15.89
C TYR A 700 29.81 19.58 15.07
N SER A 701 31.02 19.06 14.82
CA SER A 701 32.04 19.73 14.02
C SER A 701 31.58 20.07 12.60
N ASN A 702 30.76 19.21 11.98
CA ASN A 702 30.31 19.40 10.60
C ASN A 702 28.99 20.21 10.49
N LEU A 703 28.07 20.09 11.45
CA LEU A 703 26.71 20.63 11.31
C LEU A 703 26.40 21.83 12.21
N SER A 704 27.09 22.01 13.33
CA SER A 704 26.76 23.09 14.30
C SER A 704 26.93 24.49 13.73
N VAL A 705 27.84 24.67 12.76
CA VAL A 705 28.12 25.95 12.10
C VAL A 705 26.89 26.55 11.40
N TYR A 706 25.91 25.73 11.03
CA TYR A 706 24.70 26.17 10.33
C TYR A 706 23.60 26.68 11.28
N ASN A 707 23.70 26.42 12.60
CA ASN A 707 22.71 26.81 13.60
C ASN A 707 21.27 26.37 13.24
N LYS A 708 21.13 25.12 12.80
CA LYS A 708 19.87 24.47 12.44
C LYS A 708 19.61 23.30 13.41
N PRO A 709 18.34 22.93 13.64
CA PRO A 709 18.03 21.76 14.45
C PRO A 709 18.59 20.47 13.85
N ILE A 710 19.11 19.60 14.72
CA ILE A 710 19.68 18.29 14.36
C ILE A 710 18.87 17.18 15.04
N PHE A 711 18.37 16.23 14.25
CA PHE A 711 17.65 15.05 14.71
C PHE A 711 18.50 13.81 14.44
N ILE A 712 18.55 12.89 15.40
CA ILE A 712 19.31 11.64 15.26
C ILE A 712 18.36 10.50 14.90
N ASN A 713 18.57 9.89 13.75
CA ASN A 713 17.96 8.64 13.35
C ASN A 713 18.74 7.47 13.94
N LEU A 714 18.04 6.58 14.64
CA LEU A 714 18.63 5.37 15.20
C LEU A 714 18.16 4.16 14.42
N ASP A 715 19.06 3.60 13.61
CA ASP A 715 18.89 2.37 12.83
C ASP A 715 19.84 1.30 13.38
N ILE A 716 19.34 0.46 14.30
CA ILE A 716 20.16 -0.53 15.02
C ILE A 716 19.44 -1.89 14.94
N PRO A 717 19.82 -2.77 14.00
CA PRO A 717 19.25 -4.11 13.89
C PRO A 717 19.50 -4.96 15.13
N SER A 718 18.58 -5.87 15.45
CA SER A 718 18.78 -6.88 16.51
C SER A 718 19.49 -8.12 15.98
N ILE A 719 20.73 -7.94 15.51
CA ILE A 719 21.59 -8.98 14.96
C ILE A 719 22.94 -8.96 15.67
N LYS A 720 23.52 -10.13 15.87
CA LYS A 720 24.88 -10.27 16.38
C LYS A 720 25.92 -9.65 15.43
N GLY A 721 26.82 -8.84 15.96
CA GLY A 721 27.82 -8.12 15.15
C GLY A 721 27.34 -6.73 14.69
N VAL A 722 26.16 -6.28 15.09
CA VAL A 722 25.66 -4.93 14.80
C VAL A 722 26.60 -3.83 15.32
N GLU A 723 27.40 -4.13 16.35
CA GLU A 723 28.41 -3.22 16.92
C GLU A 723 29.51 -2.80 15.92
N TYR A 724 29.67 -3.49 14.79
CA TYR A 724 30.59 -3.08 13.72
C TYR A 724 30.05 -1.93 12.85
N GLY A 725 28.80 -1.50 13.04
CA GLY A 725 28.14 -0.48 12.21
C GLY A 725 27.66 -1.02 10.85
N CYS A 726 27.78 -2.33 10.64
CA CYS A 726 27.24 -3.11 9.53
C CYS A 726 27.23 -4.59 9.93
N VAL A 727 26.61 -5.45 9.13
CA VAL A 727 26.61 -6.90 9.40
C VAL A 727 27.64 -7.59 8.52
N ILE A 728 28.66 -8.20 9.13
CA ILE A 728 29.73 -8.89 8.41
C ILE A 728 29.29 -10.32 8.06
N SER A 729 29.27 -10.65 6.77
CA SER A 729 29.01 -12.00 6.26
C SER A 729 29.86 -12.26 5.01
N GLU A 730 30.48 -13.45 4.91
CA GLU A 730 31.35 -13.86 3.79
C GLU A 730 32.43 -12.82 3.41
N GLU A 731 33.04 -12.16 4.40
CA GLU A 731 34.05 -11.08 4.24
C GLU A 731 33.47 -9.76 3.67
N GLU A 732 32.16 -9.64 3.49
CA GLU A 732 31.47 -8.41 3.13
C GLU A 732 30.74 -7.79 4.33
N CYS A 733 30.68 -6.46 4.35
CA CYS A 733 30.00 -5.64 5.35
C CYS A 733 28.69 -5.14 4.73
N TYR A 734 27.57 -5.76 5.13
CA TYR A 734 26.23 -5.45 4.62
C TYR A 734 25.61 -4.30 5.41
N ASP A 735 25.08 -3.31 4.68
CA ASP A 735 24.36 -2.18 5.25
C ASP A 735 23.08 -2.64 5.96
N PHE A 736 22.70 -1.95 7.04
CA PHE A 736 21.48 -2.24 7.78
C PHE A 736 20.23 -2.09 6.91
N GLU A 737 20.24 -1.19 5.93
CA GLU A 737 19.14 -1.05 4.98
C GLU A 737 18.85 -2.35 4.22
N ILE A 738 19.90 -3.10 3.84
CA ILE A 738 19.73 -4.42 3.21
C ILE A 738 19.05 -5.37 4.20
N ILE A 739 19.54 -5.41 5.44
CA ILE A 739 19.00 -6.26 6.50
C ILE A 739 17.52 -5.99 6.75
N ASN A 740 17.13 -4.72 6.81
CA ASN A 740 15.76 -4.28 7.05
C ASN A 740 14.81 -4.63 5.89
N GLN A 741 15.35 -4.82 4.68
CA GLN A 741 14.60 -5.21 3.48
C GLN A 741 14.54 -6.73 3.25
N LEU A 742 15.30 -7.55 3.98
CA LEU A 742 15.28 -9.00 3.78
C LEU A 742 13.94 -9.61 4.19
N ASP A 743 13.29 -10.27 3.25
CA ASP A 743 12.09 -11.06 3.53
C ASP A 743 12.48 -12.37 4.24
N ASN A 744 12.09 -12.48 5.52
CA ASN A 744 12.26 -13.65 6.38
C ASN A 744 11.65 -14.96 5.83
N SER A 745 10.93 -14.93 4.70
CA SER A 745 10.34 -16.10 4.05
C SER A 745 11.22 -16.76 2.98
N SER A 746 12.30 -16.11 2.51
CA SER A 746 13.12 -16.57 1.38
C SER A 746 14.63 -16.63 1.66
N GLN A 747 15.04 -16.54 2.92
CA GLN A 747 16.44 -16.39 3.33
C GLN A 747 17.35 -17.54 2.85
N THR A 748 18.41 -17.17 2.12
CA THR A 748 19.64 -17.96 1.95
C THR A 748 20.72 -17.62 2.98
N MET A 749 20.59 -16.48 3.67
CA MET A 749 21.47 -16.04 4.77
C MET A 749 20.70 -16.05 6.09
N GLU A 750 21.21 -16.76 7.09
CA GLU A 750 20.62 -16.85 8.43
C GLU A 750 21.41 -15.95 9.39
N PHE A 751 20.77 -14.89 9.89
CA PHE A 751 21.37 -13.99 10.88
C PHE A 751 20.96 -14.42 12.30
N GLU A 752 21.93 -14.44 13.22
CA GLU A 752 21.68 -14.72 14.64
C GLU A 752 21.06 -13.48 15.31
N ILE A 753 19.81 -13.59 15.75
CA ILE A 753 19.08 -12.51 16.42
C ILE A 753 19.71 -12.22 17.79
N ASP A 754 20.04 -10.96 18.04
CA ASP A 754 20.55 -10.48 19.33
C ASP A 754 19.75 -9.25 19.81
N LEU A 755 18.74 -9.52 20.64
CA LEU A 755 17.84 -8.50 21.18
C LEU A 755 18.49 -7.67 22.29
N LEU A 756 19.50 -8.20 22.98
CA LEU A 756 20.13 -7.53 24.11
C LEU A 756 21.12 -6.48 23.62
N THR A 757 21.96 -6.83 22.64
CA THR A 757 22.89 -5.88 22.02
C THR A 757 22.14 -4.68 21.41
N GLN A 758 20.97 -4.90 20.82
CA GLN A 758 20.09 -3.81 20.37
C GLN A 758 19.73 -2.87 21.54
N VAL A 759 19.30 -3.39 22.69
CA VAL A 759 18.99 -2.55 23.87
C VAL A 759 20.22 -1.77 24.33
N GLU A 760 21.37 -2.43 24.45
CA GLU A 760 22.60 -1.82 24.94
C GLU A 760 23.02 -0.62 24.09
N LEU A 761 22.98 -0.78 22.76
CA LEU A 761 23.34 0.29 21.82
C LEU A 761 22.31 1.42 21.79
N TYR A 762 21.00 1.13 21.83
CA TYR A 762 19.97 2.17 21.97
C TYR A 762 20.19 2.95 23.28
N ASN A 763 20.39 2.25 24.40
CA ASN A 763 20.59 2.92 25.69
C ASN A 763 21.88 3.76 25.69
N ALA A 764 22.98 3.27 25.10
CA ALA A 764 24.21 4.03 24.92
C ALA A 764 23.98 5.32 24.12
N ALA A 765 23.22 5.25 23.02
CA ALA A 765 22.85 6.41 22.22
C ALA A 765 22.03 7.42 23.04
N PHE A 766 21.00 6.98 23.77
CA PHE A 766 20.20 7.88 24.62
C PHE A 766 21.03 8.58 25.69
N ASN A 767 21.95 7.86 26.36
CA ASN A 767 22.85 8.47 27.34
C ASN A 767 23.75 9.54 26.70
N ALA A 768 24.39 9.22 25.58
CA ALA A 768 25.24 10.17 24.86
C ALA A 768 24.47 11.42 24.38
N ILE A 769 23.22 11.24 23.92
CA ILE A 769 22.34 12.34 23.49
C ILE A 769 21.87 13.18 24.68
N ASN A 770 21.61 12.55 25.83
CA ASN A 770 21.26 13.25 27.06
C ASN A 770 22.38 14.20 27.51
N ASP A 771 23.64 13.78 27.36
CA ASP A 771 24.83 14.60 27.65
C ASP A 771 25.12 15.67 26.57
N THR A 772 24.22 15.81 25.58
CA THR A 772 24.41 16.65 24.39
C THR A 772 23.21 17.59 24.16
N GLU A 773 23.33 18.86 24.57
CA GLU A 773 22.21 19.82 24.54
C GLU A 773 21.78 20.28 23.13
N TRP A 774 22.64 20.15 22.12
CA TRP A 774 22.36 20.68 20.77
C TRP A 774 21.48 19.77 19.90
N ILE A 775 21.16 18.55 20.35
CA ILE A 775 20.29 17.61 19.63
C ILE A 775 18.81 17.96 19.85
N ASN A 776 18.01 18.02 18.80
CA ASN A 776 16.60 18.46 18.89
C ASN A 776 15.60 17.30 18.85
N GLY A 777 16.06 16.08 18.63
CA GLY A 777 15.21 14.91 18.72
C GLY A 777 15.88 13.60 18.31
N ILE A 778 15.13 12.53 18.51
CA ILE A 778 15.50 11.15 18.24
C ILE A 778 14.36 10.51 17.45
N ILE A 779 14.70 9.79 16.38
CA ILE A 779 13.76 9.04 15.55
C ILE A 779 14.27 7.60 15.40
N SER A 780 13.58 6.62 15.96
CA SER A 780 13.91 5.22 15.72
C SER A 780 13.41 4.79 14.34
N GLN A 781 14.28 4.21 13.52
CA GLN A 781 13.95 3.76 12.17
C GLN A 781 13.22 2.41 12.17
N GLU A 782 12.65 2.06 11.00
CA GLU A 782 12.13 0.73 10.68
C GLU A 782 11.01 0.21 11.57
N TYR A 783 10.20 1.11 12.14
CA TYR A 783 9.09 0.72 12.99
C TYR A 783 8.04 -0.06 12.19
N ASN A 784 7.83 -1.33 12.51
CA ASN A 784 6.97 -2.24 11.74
C ASN A 784 5.50 -1.85 11.99
N PRO A 785 4.77 -1.35 10.98
CA PRO A 785 3.41 -0.88 11.17
C PRO A 785 2.39 -2.02 11.29
N GLN A 786 2.73 -3.22 10.81
CA GLN A 786 1.80 -4.32 10.67
C GLN A 786 1.69 -5.22 11.91
N VAL A 787 2.83 -5.63 12.47
CA VAL A 787 2.85 -6.65 13.54
C VAL A 787 3.99 -6.40 14.52
N ALA A 788 3.78 -6.73 15.79
CA ALA A 788 4.84 -6.77 16.79
C ALA A 788 5.61 -8.10 16.68
N ILE A 789 6.92 -8.01 16.47
CA ILE A 789 7.78 -9.16 16.17
C ILE A 789 9.22 -8.93 16.68
N MET A 790 9.83 -10.00 17.15
CA MET A 790 11.22 -10.12 17.58
C MET A 790 12.06 -10.73 16.45
N ASP A 791 12.13 -10.01 15.33
CA ASP A 791 12.94 -10.38 14.17
C ASP A 791 14.34 -9.73 14.20
N SER A 792 15.08 -9.82 13.10
CA SER A 792 16.43 -9.28 12.94
C SER A 792 16.46 -7.79 12.54
N SER A 793 15.32 -7.17 12.22
CA SER A 793 15.28 -5.78 11.74
C SER A 793 15.64 -4.76 12.83
N SER A 794 15.80 -3.50 12.44
CA SER A 794 15.92 -2.37 13.38
C SER A 794 14.63 -2.02 14.11
N SER A 795 13.50 -2.63 13.70
CA SER A 795 12.24 -2.38 14.36
C SER A 795 12.29 -2.70 15.83
N THR A 796 11.91 -1.76 16.69
CA THR A 796 11.83 -1.98 18.14
C THR A 796 10.46 -2.51 18.58
N ARG A 797 9.48 -2.56 17.67
CA ARG A 797 8.10 -2.95 17.98
C ARG A 797 8.01 -4.43 18.38
N GLY A 798 7.74 -4.66 19.66
CA GLY A 798 7.65 -6.00 20.22
C GLY A 798 8.97 -6.57 20.73
N LYS A 799 10.06 -5.79 20.68
CA LYS A 799 11.38 -6.16 21.20
C LYS A 799 11.67 -5.46 22.53
N PRO A 800 12.57 -6.00 23.37
CA PRO A 800 12.97 -5.36 24.64
C PRO A 800 13.46 -3.91 24.49
N ALA A 801 14.05 -3.57 23.33
CA ALA A 801 14.53 -2.22 23.04
C ALA A 801 13.46 -1.13 23.16
N ILE A 802 12.16 -1.45 22.95
CA ILE A 802 11.06 -0.48 23.15
C ILE A 802 11.00 0.04 24.60
N GLY A 803 11.48 -0.75 25.57
CA GLY A 803 11.55 -0.36 26.98
C GLY A 803 12.51 0.81 27.23
N VAL A 804 13.55 0.96 26.39
CA VAL A 804 14.46 2.12 26.42
C VAL A 804 13.66 3.40 26.12
N PHE A 805 12.87 3.41 25.05
CA PHE A 805 12.04 4.54 24.67
C PHE A 805 11.00 4.90 25.74
N TRP A 806 10.32 3.89 26.29
CA TRP A 806 9.37 4.06 27.39
C TRP A 806 9.99 4.75 28.61
N TYR A 807 11.25 4.46 28.91
CA TYR A 807 11.98 5.10 30.00
C TYR A 807 12.41 6.54 29.65
N TRP A 808 12.98 6.75 28.47
CA TRP A 808 13.63 8.02 28.12
C TRP A 808 12.67 9.12 27.65
N PHE A 809 11.76 8.81 26.72
CA PHE A 809 10.90 9.79 26.06
C PHE A 809 10.03 10.65 27.00
N PRO A 810 9.25 10.10 27.95
CA PRO A 810 8.42 10.93 28.82
C PRO A 810 9.25 11.93 29.64
N ARG A 811 10.44 11.51 30.10
CA ARG A 811 11.35 12.34 30.90
C ARG A 811 12.01 13.44 30.07
N MET A 812 12.47 13.13 28.86
CA MET A 812 12.99 14.12 27.92
C MET A 812 11.93 15.14 27.51
N LEU A 813 10.65 14.74 27.42
CA LEU A 813 9.54 15.64 27.09
C LEU A 813 9.01 16.43 28.29
N GLY A 814 9.48 16.13 29.51
CA GLY A 814 8.98 16.77 30.73
C GLY A 814 7.58 16.30 31.14
N ILE A 815 7.15 15.13 30.67
CA ILE A 815 5.89 14.50 31.06
C ILE A 815 6.11 13.79 32.38
N ASN A 816 5.49 14.30 33.44
CA ASN A 816 5.49 13.64 34.73
C ASN A 816 4.43 12.53 34.72
N ASN A 817 4.85 11.30 35.04
CA ASN A 817 3.94 10.16 35.23
C ASN A 817 2.97 10.36 36.40
#